data_AF-A0A1Y6D475-F1
#
_entry.id   AF-A0A1Y6D475-F1
#
_cell.length_a   1.000
_cell.length_b   1.000
_cell.length_c   1.000
_cell.angle_alpha   90.00
_cell.angle_beta   90.00
_cell.angle_gamma   90.00
#
_symmetry.space_group_name_H-M   'P 1'
#
loop_
_entity.id
_entity.type
_entity.pdbx_description
1 polymer ?
#
loop_
_entity_poly.entity_id
_entity_poly.type
_entity_poly.pdbx_seq_one_letter_code
_entity_poly.pdbx_strand_id
1 'polypeptide(L)'
;MYNRPKPVHPWNRLKTLVRDFFTLRPHGREMAGPAVDLWIRSVWLVIFLMALVEALVWAMIGGFIAPGEGWTDTLVAAFAASGVFLLVWVVDSSFVMAERPLLRRGAPPDGDRPVFDGDASWSWGAGIAIRIGIVLISLCVTAPLLTLVLNKDRIDQLYQDKKIADEKKLAGEAKAKLQRDVEAKTARVDSELGPLQAQIADLEQRKQRLSENMGDPESAYKAGLDKFQAEIDRLKQDIQDEIDGKRGKPGCGSNCEALQRNLHDKEKQRDTLRGKVQKAASQQGDTLSKDLAHISRQIAELEPKVDQLNAKKRQLLAEFNAESSRSGTDGKIESKLVLSLATQWELLEEILARERQERMALRYGDAAATTTPGWIEKIADHLRSVDGLAQAVLAMLFLSLLALKFFEPKSVRLYFNEALQLKWRDYLNGAFERTPGFPPATDPARRFNHIDFARAYLAYTENPAAFIDDHVARLEREAGAVDRLAQEDFARKLAAAHLDHELAQATQRAEEREATAHRQAERDQALFETQLAMVREKFQAEIDQRTRDWQLEQERMTLELGNQRTQFEGEFAAKLREDERLFRELEQTHTLAMAQLRGDFRLKLQSQRDEFLKEQQEAWDARAQAAQQRIGTLHDETRQLAADLDAARKNSARIEGEAQVIEAEIARLDSEIQGYMRAIAQADPAHPALLASLNSLRVGLENQLPAKQRERAVLREEGAYLKDRLRELEERRQDTARSLAEAQAIWKLCQDQLADLRPTPSTAEPAAEPGSDGDAA
;
A
#
# COMPACT_ATOMS: atom_id res chain seq x y z
N MET A 1 -78.77 0.97 -5.89
CA MET A 1 -77.75 0.88 -6.96
C MET A 1 -76.38 0.84 -6.30
N TYR A 2 -75.74 -0.33 -6.25
CA TYR A 2 -74.36 -0.42 -5.75
C TYR A 2 -73.43 0.24 -6.77
N ASN A 3 -72.78 1.34 -6.38
CA ASN A 3 -71.70 1.94 -7.16
C ASN A 3 -70.58 0.90 -7.29
N ARG A 4 -70.50 0.21 -8.43
CA ARG A 4 -69.35 -0.67 -8.70
C ARG A 4 -68.11 0.22 -8.69
N PRO A 5 -67.10 -0.08 -7.85
CA PRO A 5 -65.87 0.69 -7.83
C PRO A 5 -65.26 0.66 -9.24
N LYS A 6 -64.88 1.84 -9.75
CA LYS A 6 -64.21 1.94 -11.05
C LYS A 6 -62.98 1.02 -11.06
N PRO A 7 -62.73 0.25 -12.13
CA PRO A 7 -61.56 -0.61 -12.19
C PRO A 7 -60.29 0.24 -12.04
N VAL A 8 -59.59 0.04 -10.93
CA VAL A 8 -58.31 0.71 -10.65
C VAL A 8 -57.26 0.10 -11.59
N HIS A 9 -56.58 0.95 -12.37
CA HIS A 9 -55.52 0.54 -13.29
C HIS A 9 -54.47 -0.32 -12.58
N PRO A 10 -54.00 -1.44 -13.16
CA PRO A 10 -53.09 -2.39 -12.49
C PRO A 10 -51.80 -1.74 -11.98
N TRP A 11 -51.27 -0.75 -12.71
CA TRP A 11 -50.09 0.02 -12.29
C TRP A 11 -50.30 0.82 -10.99
N ASN A 12 -51.51 1.37 -10.78
CA ASN A 12 -51.81 2.09 -9.54
C ASN A 12 -51.92 1.13 -8.37
N ARG A 13 -52.45 -0.09 -8.59
CA ARG A 13 -52.45 -1.15 -7.56
C ARG A 13 -51.03 -1.57 -7.20
N LEU A 14 -50.15 -1.76 -8.18
CA LEU A 14 -48.76 -2.11 -7.91
C LEU A 14 -48.03 -0.99 -7.14
N LYS A 15 -48.20 0.27 -7.56
CA LYS A 15 -47.62 1.43 -6.85
C LYS A 15 -48.09 1.53 -5.41
N THR A 16 -49.39 1.32 -5.15
CA THR A 16 -49.92 1.32 -3.79
C THR A 16 -49.38 0.14 -3.01
N LEU A 17 -49.36 -1.07 -3.57
CA LEU A 17 -48.81 -2.26 -2.90
C LEU A 17 -47.34 -2.09 -2.53
N VAL A 18 -46.51 -1.56 -3.44
CA VAL A 18 -45.09 -1.30 -3.18
C VAL A 18 -44.94 -0.22 -2.10
N ARG A 19 -45.63 0.91 -2.22
CA ARG A 19 -45.56 1.98 -1.21
C ARG A 19 -46.04 1.50 0.16
N ASP A 20 -47.12 0.75 0.18
CA ASP A 20 -47.74 0.26 1.40
C ASP A 20 -46.86 -0.82 2.05
N PHE A 21 -46.19 -1.66 1.26
CA PHE A 21 -45.13 -2.57 1.74
C PHE A 21 -43.95 -1.81 2.35
N PHE A 22 -43.39 -0.82 1.65
CA PHE A 22 -42.29 0.01 2.15
C PHE A 22 -42.67 0.92 3.32
N THR A 23 -43.97 1.14 3.59
CA THR A 23 -44.44 1.90 4.76
C THR A 23 -44.95 1.01 5.89
N LEU A 24 -44.77 -0.31 5.76
CA LEU A 24 -45.23 -1.34 6.68
C LEU A 24 -46.76 -1.36 6.91
N ARG A 25 -47.53 -1.01 5.88
CA ARG A 25 -49.00 -0.86 5.92
C ARG A 25 -49.72 -1.76 4.91
N PRO A 26 -49.58 -3.10 4.98
CA PRO A 26 -50.10 -4.01 3.95
C PRO A 26 -51.62 -3.89 3.72
N HIS A 27 -52.38 -3.48 4.75
CA HIS A 27 -53.83 -3.30 4.69
C HIS A 27 -54.26 -1.83 4.53
N GLY A 28 -53.34 -0.94 4.17
CA GLY A 28 -53.61 0.49 4.01
C GLY A 28 -53.74 1.23 5.35
N ARG A 29 -54.51 2.33 5.36
CA ARG A 29 -54.71 3.16 6.57
C ARG A 29 -55.99 2.80 7.34
N GLU A 30 -56.71 1.80 6.85
CA GLU A 30 -57.95 1.32 7.46
C GLU A 30 -57.56 0.57 8.76
N MET A 31 -58.21 0.92 9.87
CA MET A 31 -57.84 0.54 11.25
C MET A 31 -56.52 1.10 11.82
N ALA A 32 -55.73 1.85 11.05
CA ALA A 32 -54.49 2.46 11.56
C ALA A 32 -54.79 3.71 12.41
N GLY A 33 -55.06 3.51 13.70
CA GLY A 33 -55.19 4.63 14.66
C GLY A 33 -53.85 5.34 14.91
N PRO A 34 -53.85 6.51 15.59
CA PRO A 34 -52.62 7.28 15.84
C PRO A 34 -51.52 6.48 16.55
N ALA A 35 -51.90 5.60 17.48
CA ALA A 35 -50.96 4.72 18.18
C ALA A 35 -50.33 3.66 17.26
N VAL A 36 -51.11 3.09 16.34
CA VAL A 36 -50.62 2.14 15.33
C VAL A 36 -49.68 2.85 14.37
N ASP A 37 -50.07 4.05 13.93
CA ASP A 37 -49.26 4.88 13.04
C ASP A 37 -47.91 5.27 13.66
N LEU A 38 -47.89 5.65 14.94
CA LEU A 38 -46.66 5.95 15.67
C LEU A 38 -45.77 4.71 15.81
N TRP A 39 -46.35 3.58 16.22
CA TRP A 39 -45.62 2.33 16.38
C TRP A 39 -45.02 1.85 15.05
N ILE A 40 -45.79 1.90 13.96
CA ILE A 40 -45.32 1.55 12.62
C ILE A 40 -44.16 2.45 12.20
N ARG A 41 -44.23 3.77 12.45
CA ARG A 41 -43.13 4.69 12.14
C ARG A 41 -41.87 4.39 12.94
N SER A 42 -42.01 4.06 14.23
CA SER A 42 -40.88 3.67 15.08
C SER A 42 -40.22 2.40 14.56
N VAL A 43 -41.01 1.37 14.24
CA VAL A 43 -40.47 0.11 13.70
C VAL A 43 -39.85 0.33 12.32
N TRP A 44 -40.49 1.10 11.45
CA TRP A 44 -39.95 1.49 10.15
C TRP A 44 -38.58 2.14 10.28
N LEU A 45 -38.42 3.09 11.22
CA LEU A 45 -37.15 3.77 11.46
C LEU A 45 -36.05 2.78 11.91
N VAL A 46 -36.38 1.87 12.83
CA VAL A 46 -35.40 0.89 13.32
C VAL A 46 -34.99 -0.09 12.23
N ILE A 47 -35.93 -0.62 11.44
CA ILE A 47 -35.63 -1.50 10.30
C ILE A 47 -34.78 -0.74 9.26
N PHE A 48 -35.14 0.52 8.97
CA PHE A 48 -34.39 1.35 8.03
C PHE A 48 -32.95 1.55 8.46
N LEU A 49 -32.72 1.92 9.72
CA LEU A 49 -31.38 2.11 10.27
C LEU A 49 -30.56 0.82 10.23
N MET A 50 -31.17 -0.31 10.60
CA MET A 50 -30.49 -1.61 10.57
C MET A 50 -30.11 -2.01 9.14
N ALA A 51 -31.04 -1.91 8.20
CA ALA A 51 -30.79 -2.21 6.79
C ALA A 51 -29.75 -1.25 6.17
N LEU A 52 -29.76 0.04 6.56
CA LEU A 52 -28.80 1.03 6.10
C LEU A 52 -27.38 0.72 6.60
N VAL A 53 -27.22 0.37 7.88
CA VAL A 53 -25.90 0.02 8.44
C VAL A 53 -25.33 -1.18 7.69
N GLU A 54 -26.12 -2.26 7.55
CA GLU A 54 -25.69 -3.45 6.79
C GLU A 54 -25.35 -3.11 5.33
N ALA A 55 -26.21 -2.33 4.65
CA ALA A 55 -25.99 -1.90 3.28
C ALA A 55 -24.69 -1.11 3.11
N LEU A 56 -24.36 -0.22 4.05
CA LEU A 56 -23.11 0.54 4.02
C LEU A 56 -21.89 -0.38 4.18
N VAL A 57 -21.94 -1.35 5.09
CA VAL A 57 -20.84 -2.33 5.23
C VAL A 57 -20.63 -3.11 3.94
N TRP A 58 -21.71 -3.57 3.32
CA TRP A 58 -21.66 -4.30 2.06
C TRP A 58 -21.30 -3.43 0.85
N ALA A 59 -21.61 -2.13 0.87
CA ALA A 59 -21.09 -1.19 -0.13
C ALA A 59 -19.57 -1.13 -0.07
N MET A 60 -19.02 -0.99 1.14
CA MET A 60 -17.58 -0.92 1.34
C MET A 60 -16.91 -2.23 0.91
N ILE A 61 -17.45 -3.38 1.30
CA ILE A 61 -16.97 -4.71 0.86
C ILE A 61 -17.06 -4.84 -0.67
N GLY A 62 -18.18 -4.42 -1.28
CA GLY A 62 -18.37 -4.47 -2.72
C GLY A 62 -17.29 -3.70 -3.47
N GLY A 63 -16.84 -2.57 -2.92
CA GLY A 63 -15.72 -1.83 -3.50
C GLY A 63 -14.37 -2.50 -3.36
N PHE A 64 -14.14 -3.28 -2.29
CA PHE A 64 -12.93 -4.10 -2.18
C PHE A 64 -12.92 -5.30 -3.13
N ILE A 65 -14.08 -5.89 -3.44
CA ILE A 65 -14.17 -7.10 -4.28
C ILE A 65 -13.96 -6.78 -5.76
N ALA A 66 -14.20 -5.54 -6.21
CA ALA A 66 -14.04 -5.14 -7.61
C ALA A 66 -12.60 -4.64 -7.88
N PRO A 67 -11.72 -5.43 -8.53
CA PRO A 67 -10.31 -5.04 -8.77
C PRO A 67 -10.13 -3.99 -9.88
N GLY A 68 -11.09 -3.09 -10.09
CA GLY A 68 -11.09 -2.13 -11.19
C GLY A 68 -10.89 -0.70 -10.70
N GLU A 69 -9.87 -0.01 -11.21
CA GLU A 69 -9.76 1.44 -11.07
C GLU A 69 -10.90 2.12 -11.86
N GLY A 70 -11.83 2.78 -11.17
CA GLY A 70 -12.86 3.64 -11.78
C GLY A 70 -14.31 3.36 -11.38
N TRP A 71 -15.26 3.76 -12.24
CA TRP A 71 -16.71 3.76 -11.98
C TRP A 71 -17.33 2.38 -11.70
N THR A 72 -16.64 1.29 -12.07
CA THR A 72 -17.10 -0.08 -11.84
C THR A 72 -17.10 -0.45 -10.35
N ASP A 73 -16.15 0.06 -9.56
CA ASP A 73 -16.12 -0.08 -8.10
C ASP A 73 -17.41 0.50 -7.50
N THR A 74 -17.72 1.75 -7.83
CA THR A 74 -18.91 2.44 -7.32
C THR A 74 -20.20 1.70 -7.69
N LEU A 75 -20.27 1.09 -8.87
CA LEU A 75 -21.44 0.29 -9.26
C LEU A 75 -21.56 -1.03 -8.50
N VAL A 76 -20.46 -1.75 -8.29
CA VAL A 76 -20.48 -3.01 -7.52
C VAL A 76 -20.81 -2.72 -6.06
N ALA A 77 -20.22 -1.67 -5.48
CA ALA A 77 -20.56 -1.17 -4.16
C ALA A 77 -22.05 -0.79 -4.04
N ALA A 78 -22.57 -0.01 -4.99
CA ALA A 78 -23.98 0.39 -5.00
C ALA A 78 -24.94 -0.80 -5.16
N PHE A 79 -24.57 -1.78 -6.00
CA PHE A 79 -25.36 -3.00 -6.19
C PHE A 79 -25.35 -3.88 -4.94
N ALA A 80 -24.19 -4.10 -4.31
CA ALA A 80 -24.06 -4.83 -3.06
C ALA A 80 -24.87 -4.17 -1.93
N ALA A 81 -24.73 -2.85 -1.77
CA ALA A 81 -25.49 -2.07 -0.80
C ALA A 81 -27.00 -2.19 -1.04
N SER A 82 -27.45 -1.98 -2.27
CA SER A 82 -28.88 -2.05 -2.61
C SER A 82 -29.45 -3.46 -2.42
N GLY A 83 -28.68 -4.49 -2.81
CA GLY A 83 -29.07 -5.89 -2.67
C GLY A 83 -29.23 -6.29 -1.21
N VAL A 84 -28.24 -5.98 -0.36
CA VAL A 84 -28.31 -6.30 1.07
C VAL A 84 -29.33 -5.44 1.78
N PHE A 85 -29.43 -4.14 1.45
CA PHE A 85 -30.48 -3.28 1.98
C PHE A 85 -31.86 -3.88 1.74
N LEU A 86 -32.17 -4.27 0.50
CA LEU A 86 -33.46 -4.86 0.13
C LEU A 86 -33.68 -6.20 0.81
N LEU A 87 -32.65 -7.05 0.91
CA LEU A 87 -32.73 -8.34 1.59
C LEU A 87 -33.09 -8.16 3.08
N VAL A 88 -32.32 -7.35 3.81
CA VAL A 88 -32.55 -7.07 5.23
C VAL A 88 -33.90 -6.40 5.42
N TRP A 89 -34.23 -5.40 4.60
CA TRP A 89 -35.53 -4.72 4.62
C TRP A 89 -36.70 -5.69 4.47
N VAL A 90 -36.68 -6.55 3.45
CA VAL A 90 -37.76 -7.51 3.17
C VAL A 90 -37.89 -8.53 4.30
N VAL A 91 -36.78 -9.11 4.77
CA VAL A 91 -36.81 -10.10 5.87
C VAL A 91 -37.38 -9.47 7.14
N ASP A 92 -36.92 -8.26 7.47
CA ASP A 92 -37.29 -7.59 8.71
C ASP A 92 -38.71 -7.07 8.73
N SER A 93 -39.14 -6.46 7.61
CA SER A 93 -40.52 -6.02 7.41
C SER A 93 -41.48 -7.20 7.45
N SER A 94 -41.13 -8.31 6.78
CA SER A 94 -41.96 -9.52 6.76
C SER A 94 -42.18 -10.08 8.16
N PHE A 95 -41.15 -10.11 9.02
CA PHE A 95 -41.31 -10.57 10.39
C PHE A 95 -42.15 -9.63 11.26
N VAL A 96 -42.01 -8.32 11.07
CA VAL A 96 -42.83 -7.35 11.81
C VAL A 96 -44.29 -7.49 11.42
N MET A 97 -44.55 -7.69 10.13
CA MET A 97 -45.87 -7.97 9.57
C MET A 97 -46.40 -9.36 9.90
N ALA A 98 -45.53 -10.32 10.24
CA ALA A 98 -45.94 -11.68 10.55
C ALA A 98 -46.95 -11.66 11.71
N GLU A 99 -48.15 -12.15 11.41
CA GLU A 99 -49.24 -12.23 12.37
C GLU A 99 -48.83 -13.11 13.55
N ARG A 100 -49.01 -12.60 14.77
CA ARG A 100 -48.98 -13.46 15.94
C ARG A 100 -50.27 -14.25 15.96
N PRO A 101 -50.24 -15.59 16.05
CA PRO A 101 -51.46 -16.36 16.23
C PRO A 101 -52.17 -15.83 17.47
N LEU A 102 -53.38 -15.30 17.28
CA LEU A 102 -54.24 -14.92 18.38
C LEU A 102 -54.58 -16.22 19.11
N LEU A 103 -53.97 -16.45 20.27
CA LEU A 103 -54.22 -17.60 21.12
C LEU A 103 -55.73 -17.67 21.42
N ARG A 104 -56.45 -18.44 20.60
CA ARG A 104 -57.90 -18.61 20.68
C ARG A 104 -58.15 -19.53 21.88
N ARG A 105 -58.63 -18.95 22.97
CA ARG A 105 -58.90 -19.68 24.23
C ARG A 105 -60.33 -20.20 24.23
N GLY A 106 -60.71 -20.94 23.20
CA GLY A 106 -62.05 -21.51 23.05
C GLY A 106 -62.10 -22.44 21.84
N ALA A 107 -62.48 -23.70 22.07
CA ALA A 107 -62.78 -24.63 20.99
C ALA A 107 -64.07 -24.18 20.29
N PRO A 108 -64.13 -24.16 18.95
CA PRO A 108 -65.36 -23.80 18.24
C PRO A 108 -66.49 -24.78 18.61
N PRO A 109 -67.71 -24.29 18.89
CA PRO A 109 -68.83 -25.12 19.34
C PRO A 109 -69.54 -25.88 18.21
N ASP A 110 -69.19 -25.67 16.94
CA ASP A 110 -69.76 -26.41 15.80
C ASP A 110 -68.71 -27.32 15.15
N GLY A 111 -69.06 -28.60 15.01
CA GLY A 111 -68.18 -29.72 14.64
C GLY A 111 -67.61 -29.71 13.22
N ASP A 112 -67.51 -28.57 12.56
CA ASP A 112 -66.67 -28.43 11.38
C ASP A 112 -65.21 -28.29 11.85
N ARG A 113 -64.53 -29.43 11.76
CA ARG A 113 -63.13 -29.72 12.10
C ARG A 113 -62.31 -28.48 12.50
N PRO A 114 -61.74 -28.43 13.71
CA PRO A 114 -60.78 -27.40 14.08
C PRO A 114 -59.55 -27.53 13.19
N VAL A 115 -59.54 -26.83 12.05
CA VAL A 115 -58.34 -26.50 11.29
C VAL A 115 -57.69 -25.34 12.04
N PHE A 116 -57.15 -25.64 13.23
CA PHE A 116 -56.15 -24.82 13.89
C PHE A 116 -54.96 -25.76 14.13
N ASP A 117 -54.15 -25.97 13.09
CA ASP A 117 -52.91 -25.23 12.82
C ASP A 117 -51.92 -25.24 13.99
N GLY A 118 -51.62 -26.43 14.53
CA GLY A 118 -50.34 -26.64 15.24
C GLY A 118 -49.15 -26.12 14.40
N ASP A 119 -49.27 -26.23 13.07
CA ASP A 119 -48.32 -25.73 12.08
C ASP A 119 -48.18 -24.19 12.06
N ALA A 120 -49.23 -23.41 12.39
CA ALA A 120 -49.13 -21.94 12.40
C ALA A 120 -48.29 -21.41 13.58
N SER A 121 -48.39 -22.05 14.75
CA SER A 121 -47.56 -21.69 15.91
C SER A 121 -46.08 -22.05 15.67
N TRP A 122 -45.84 -23.19 15.02
CA TRP A 122 -44.49 -23.67 14.72
C TRP A 122 -43.85 -22.88 13.58
N SER A 123 -44.59 -22.52 12.54
CA SER A 123 -44.10 -21.66 11.45
C SER A 123 -43.78 -20.23 11.92
N TRP A 124 -44.55 -19.68 12.86
CA TRP A 124 -44.22 -18.40 13.51
C TRP A 124 -42.92 -18.50 14.34
N GLY A 125 -42.79 -19.54 15.17
CA GLY A 125 -41.58 -19.81 15.94
C GLY A 125 -40.35 -20.08 15.06
N ALA A 126 -40.52 -20.82 13.96
CA ALA A 126 -39.49 -21.07 12.97
C ALA A 126 -39.05 -19.77 12.27
N GLY A 127 -39.99 -18.88 11.95
CA GLY A 127 -39.68 -17.55 11.41
C GLY A 127 -38.81 -16.71 12.36
N ILE A 128 -39.09 -16.76 13.67
CA ILE A 128 -38.23 -16.12 14.68
C ILE A 128 -36.85 -16.78 14.72
N ALA A 129 -36.79 -18.12 14.76
CA ALA A 129 -35.52 -18.84 14.85
C ALA A 129 -34.62 -18.59 13.63
N ILE A 130 -35.18 -18.63 12.42
CA ILE A 130 -34.47 -18.28 11.17
C ILE A 130 -33.94 -16.86 11.25
N ARG A 131 -34.73 -15.91 11.75
CA ARG A 131 -34.29 -14.52 11.85
C ARG A 131 -33.18 -14.32 12.88
N ILE A 132 -33.25 -14.99 14.04
CA ILE A 132 -32.15 -15.02 15.01
C ILE A 132 -30.89 -15.60 14.33
N GLY A 133 -31.03 -16.67 13.56
CA GLY A 133 -29.94 -17.26 12.78
C GLY A 133 -29.32 -16.28 11.79
N ILE A 134 -30.14 -15.59 10.98
CA ILE A 134 -29.68 -14.59 10.01
C ILE A 134 -28.94 -13.45 10.73
N VAL A 135 -29.47 -12.95 11.83
CA VAL A 135 -28.84 -11.85 12.58
C VAL A 135 -27.53 -12.28 13.23
N LEU A 136 -27.46 -13.50 13.78
CA LEU A 136 -26.20 -14.05 14.29
C LEU A 136 -25.16 -14.21 13.18
N ILE A 137 -25.56 -14.71 12.01
CA ILE A 137 -24.67 -14.81 10.84
C ILE A 137 -24.22 -13.41 10.40
N SER A 138 -25.13 -12.44 10.32
CA SER A 138 -24.83 -11.05 9.99
C SER A 138 -23.83 -10.45 10.98
N LEU A 139 -24.07 -10.60 12.29
CA LEU A 139 -23.14 -10.14 13.34
C LEU A 139 -21.77 -10.82 13.25
N CYS A 140 -21.73 -12.10 12.89
CA CYS A 140 -20.47 -12.84 12.72
C CYS A 140 -19.70 -12.43 11.46
N VAL A 141 -20.37 -11.98 10.40
CA VAL A 141 -19.75 -11.61 9.11
C VAL A 141 -19.48 -10.11 9.04
N THR A 142 -20.49 -9.29 9.26
CA THR A 142 -20.47 -7.83 9.10
C THR A 142 -19.49 -7.16 10.07
N ALA A 143 -19.34 -7.68 11.28
CA ALA A 143 -18.47 -7.03 12.27
C ALA A 143 -16.97 -7.17 11.99
N PRO A 144 -16.40 -8.38 11.74
CA PRO A 144 -15.03 -8.50 11.24
C PRO A 144 -14.83 -7.69 9.96
N LEU A 145 -15.84 -7.75 9.08
CA LEU A 145 -16.14 -6.86 7.95
C LEU A 145 -15.70 -5.42 8.20
N LEU A 146 -16.45 -4.76 9.07
CA LEU A 146 -16.35 -3.34 9.37
C LEU A 146 -14.97 -2.97 9.92
N THR A 147 -14.39 -3.81 10.77
CA THR A 147 -13.06 -3.56 11.34
C THR A 147 -11.95 -3.61 10.30
N LEU A 148 -12.04 -4.51 9.32
CA LEU A 148 -11.10 -4.49 8.20
C LEU A 148 -11.17 -3.19 7.41
N VAL A 149 -12.38 -2.68 7.19
CA VAL A 149 -12.57 -1.40 6.49
C VAL A 149 -12.00 -0.24 7.29
N LEU A 150 -12.27 -0.18 8.59
CA LEU A 150 -11.79 0.91 9.44
C LEU A 150 -10.29 0.86 9.69
N ASN A 151 -9.68 -0.32 9.64
CA ASN A 151 -8.25 -0.50 9.73
C ASN A 151 -7.55 -0.51 8.37
N LYS A 152 -8.22 -0.19 7.27
CA LYS A 152 -7.63 -0.22 5.92
C LYS A 152 -6.30 0.54 5.88
N ASP A 153 -6.28 1.78 6.36
CA ASP A 153 -5.06 2.61 6.36
C ASP A 153 -3.94 1.98 7.20
N ARG A 154 -4.29 1.31 8.30
CA ARG A 154 -3.33 0.60 9.16
C ARG A 154 -2.81 -0.68 8.50
N ILE A 155 -3.67 -1.42 7.79
CA ILE A 155 -3.29 -2.62 7.03
C ILE A 155 -2.39 -2.23 5.86
N ASP A 156 -2.72 -1.15 5.14
CA ASP A 156 -1.91 -0.63 4.05
C ASP A 156 -0.53 -0.18 4.56
N GLN A 157 -0.47 0.48 5.72
CA GLN A 157 0.80 0.82 6.38
C GLN A 157 1.60 -0.43 6.79
N LEU A 158 0.98 -1.40 7.46
CA LEU A 158 1.65 -2.65 7.85
C LEU A 158 2.15 -3.44 6.64
N TYR A 159 1.40 -3.42 5.54
CA TYR A 159 1.81 -4.05 4.29
C TYR A 159 3.01 -3.33 3.67
N GLN A 160 3.02 -2.00 3.64
CA GLN A 160 4.18 -1.23 3.19
C GLN A 160 5.40 -1.48 4.07
N ASP A 161 5.22 -1.50 5.39
CA ASP A 161 6.31 -1.79 6.34
C ASP A 161 6.89 -3.19 6.14
N LYS A 162 6.03 -4.20 5.93
CA LYS A 162 6.47 -5.57 5.65
C LYS A 162 7.19 -5.66 4.31
N LYS A 163 6.68 -5.01 3.27
CA LYS A 163 7.33 -4.94 1.95
C LYS A 163 8.71 -4.30 2.05
N ILE A 164 8.83 -3.19 2.77
CA ILE A 164 10.11 -2.51 3.02
C ILE A 164 11.06 -3.42 3.82
N ALA A 165 10.56 -4.16 4.80
CA ALA A 165 11.37 -5.10 5.59
C ALA A 165 11.87 -6.28 4.76
N ASP A 166 11.02 -6.86 3.91
CA ASP A 166 11.36 -7.98 3.03
C ASP A 166 12.33 -7.53 1.92
N GLU A 167 12.13 -6.34 1.34
CA GLU A 167 13.07 -5.72 0.39
C GLU A 167 14.43 -5.48 1.05
N LYS A 168 14.47 -4.97 2.28
CA LYS A 168 15.72 -4.81 3.04
C LYS A 168 16.41 -6.15 3.30
N LYS A 169 15.65 -7.20 3.61
CA LYS A 169 16.21 -8.55 3.86
C LYS A 169 16.79 -9.15 2.59
N LEU A 170 16.06 -9.09 1.48
CA LEU A 170 16.52 -9.54 0.15
C LEU A 170 17.75 -8.76 -0.32
N ALA A 171 17.75 -7.44 -0.14
CA ALA A 171 18.91 -6.60 -0.45
C ALA A 171 20.13 -6.96 0.42
N GLY A 172 19.90 -7.26 1.71
CA GLY A 172 20.95 -7.75 2.62
C GLY A 172 21.53 -9.10 2.20
N GLU A 173 20.69 -10.06 1.81
CA GLU A 173 21.12 -11.38 1.33
C GLU A 173 21.89 -11.30 0.00
N ALA A 174 21.42 -10.47 -0.94
CA ALA A 174 22.10 -10.22 -2.21
C ALA A 174 23.48 -9.58 -1.99
N LYS A 175 23.57 -8.58 -1.11
CA LYS A 175 24.84 -7.93 -0.75
C LYS A 175 25.82 -8.91 -0.11
N ALA A 176 25.34 -9.75 0.81
CA ALA A 176 26.16 -10.77 1.47
C ALA A 176 26.69 -11.82 0.48
N LYS A 177 25.89 -12.21 -0.52
CA LYS A 177 26.32 -13.13 -1.58
C LYS A 177 27.39 -12.51 -2.47
N LEU A 178 27.17 -11.26 -2.92
CA LEU A 178 28.13 -10.53 -3.75
C LEU A 178 29.47 -10.33 -3.03
N GLN A 179 29.42 -10.01 -1.73
CA GLN A 179 30.62 -9.85 -0.91
C GLN A 179 31.45 -11.14 -0.82
N ARG A 180 30.80 -12.31 -0.60
CA ARG A 180 31.50 -13.61 -0.58
C ARG A 180 32.17 -13.94 -1.92
N ASP A 181 31.50 -13.66 -3.03
CA ASP A 181 32.04 -13.92 -4.37
C ASP A 181 33.26 -13.05 -4.67
N VAL A 182 33.27 -11.79 -4.21
CA VAL A 182 34.41 -10.89 -4.35
C VAL A 182 35.56 -11.30 -3.44
N GLU A 183 35.29 -11.60 -2.17
CA GLU A 183 36.29 -12.09 -1.21
C GLU A 183 36.98 -13.36 -1.75
N ALA A 184 36.22 -14.31 -2.30
CA ALA A 184 36.75 -15.52 -2.91
C ALA A 184 37.63 -15.23 -4.14
N LYS A 185 37.25 -14.28 -5.00
CA LYS A 185 38.05 -13.88 -6.17
C LYS A 185 39.32 -13.12 -5.76
N THR A 186 39.26 -12.22 -4.78
CA THR A 186 40.43 -11.52 -4.26
C THR A 186 41.41 -12.46 -3.57
N ALA A 187 40.92 -13.44 -2.80
CA ALA A 187 41.77 -14.45 -2.17
C ALA A 187 42.54 -15.28 -3.20
N ARG A 188 41.93 -15.62 -4.35
CA ARG A 188 42.62 -16.29 -5.45
C ARG A 188 43.75 -15.44 -6.03
N VAL A 189 43.48 -14.16 -6.30
CA VAL A 189 44.50 -13.23 -6.82
C VAL A 189 45.64 -13.06 -5.81
N ASP A 190 45.34 -12.93 -4.52
CA ASP A 190 46.35 -12.82 -3.46
C ASP A 190 47.21 -14.08 -3.33
N SER A 191 46.61 -15.26 -3.52
CA SER A 191 47.36 -16.53 -3.53
C SER A 191 48.32 -16.67 -4.72
N GLU A 192 48.02 -16.02 -5.86
CA GLU A 192 48.89 -15.96 -7.03
C GLU A 192 49.99 -14.88 -6.88
N LEU A 193 49.69 -13.79 -6.19
CA LEU A 193 50.59 -12.64 -5.99
C LEU A 193 51.75 -12.95 -5.02
N GLY A 194 51.45 -13.66 -3.93
CA GLY A 194 52.42 -13.95 -2.87
C GLY A 194 53.70 -14.67 -3.36
N PRO A 195 53.60 -15.78 -4.12
CA PRO A 195 54.77 -16.47 -4.65
C PRO A 195 55.60 -15.63 -5.61
N LEU A 196 54.96 -14.79 -6.43
CA LEU A 196 55.65 -13.93 -7.40
C LEU A 196 56.42 -12.81 -6.72
N GLN A 197 55.83 -12.17 -5.70
CA GLN A 197 56.53 -11.15 -4.90
C GLN A 197 57.71 -11.75 -4.12
N ALA A 198 57.54 -12.94 -3.56
CA ALA A 198 58.63 -13.65 -2.89
C ALA A 198 59.78 -13.99 -3.87
N GLN A 199 59.47 -14.38 -5.11
CA GLN A 199 60.48 -14.62 -6.15
C GLN A 199 61.23 -13.35 -6.56
N ILE A 200 60.54 -12.21 -6.73
CA ILE A 200 61.20 -10.93 -7.04
C ILE A 200 62.14 -10.52 -5.89
N ALA A 201 61.67 -10.60 -4.65
CA ALA A 201 62.48 -10.26 -3.47
C ALA A 201 63.73 -11.16 -3.35
N ASP A 202 63.62 -12.46 -3.63
CA ASP A 202 64.76 -13.38 -3.65
C ASP A 202 65.77 -13.03 -4.77
N LEU A 203 65.27 -12.72 -5.97
CA LEU A 203 66.12 -12.30 -7.10
C LEU A 203 66.83 -10.98 -6.84
N GLU A 204 66.15 -10.00 -6.21
CA GLU A 204 66.76 -8.75 -5.79
C GLU A 204 67.84 -8.95 -4.73
N GLN A 205 67.57 -9.79 -3.72
CA GLN A 205 68.57 -10.14 -2.72
C GLN A 205 69.78 -10.83 -3.36
N ARG A 206 69.56 -11.72 -4.33
CA ARG A 206 70.64 -12.40 -5.08
C ARG A 206 71.43 -11.42 -5.94
N LYS A 207 70.77 -10.47 -6.60
CA LYS A 207 71.41 -9.36 -7.34
C LYS A 207 72.30 -8.52 -6.42
N GLN A 208 71.80 -8.18 -5.23
CA GLN A 208 72.54 -7.40 -4.24
C GLN A 208 73.78 -8.15 -3.76
N ARG A 209 73.66 -9.44 -3.38
CA ARG A 209 74.81 -10.27 -2.99
C ARG A 209 75.86 -10.40 -4.10
N LEU A 210 75.42 -10.55 -5.36
CA LEU A 210 76.34 -10.61 -6.50
C LEU A 210 77.03 -9.27 -6.78
N SER A 211 76.33 -8.15 -6.56
CA SER A 211 76.90 -6.81 -6.64
C SER A 211 77.92 -6.53 -5.52
N GLU A 212 77.65 -7.01 -4.30
CA GLU A 212 78.57 -6.92 -3.17
C GLU A 212 79.81 -7.80 -3.38
N ASN A 213 79.64 -8.99 -3.99
CA ASN A 213 80.73 -9.89 -4.38
C ASN A 213 81.58 -9.37 -5.56
N MET A 214 81.15 -8.32 -6.27
CA MET A 214 82.03 -7.56 -7.19
C MET A 214 83.03 -6.67 -6.45
N GLY A 215 83.00 -6.65 -5.10
CA GLY A 215 83.99 -6.00 -4.26
C GLY A 215 85.41 -6.43 -4.60
N ASP A 216 86.19 -5.44 -5.04
CA ASP A 216 87.59 -5.43 -5.43
C ASP A 216 88.30 -6.81 -5.53
N PRO A 217 88.23 -7.50 -6.68
CA PRO A 217 89.03 -8.71 -6.90
C PRO A 217 90.54 -8.46 -6.80
N GLU A 218 91.00 -7.21 -6.85
CA GLU A 218 92.40 -6.88 -6.59
C GLU A 218 92.77 -7.13 -5.13
N SER A 219 91.84 -7.02 -4.18
CA SER A 219 92.10 -7.22 -2.75
C SER A 219 92.65 -8.61 -2.41
N ALA A 220 92.20 -9.65 -3.11
CA ALA A 220 92.66 -11.04 -2.92
C ALA A 220 94.09 -11.28 -3.43
N TYR A 221 94.56 -10.49 -4.41
CA TYR A 221 95.88 -10.64 -5.03
C TYR A 221 96.87 -9.55 -4.60
N LYS A 222 96.38 -8.48 -3.97
CA LYS A 222 97.16 -7.35 -3.45
C LYS A 222 98.27 -7.81 -2.50
N ALA A 223 97.96 -8.70 -1.56
CA ALA A 223 98.95 -9.27 -0.64
C ALA A 223 100.08 -10.03 -1.37
N GLY A 224 99.78 -10.69 -2.49
CA GLY A 224 100.77 -11.36 -3.32
C GLY A 224 101.65 -10.36 -4.07
N LEU A 225 101.04 -9.35 -4.71
CA LEU A 225 101.75 -8.29 -5.43
C LEU A 225 102.64 -7.45 -4.52
N ASP A 226 102.16 -7.12 -3.32
CA ASP A 226 102.91 -6.36 -2.30
C ASP A 226 104.15 -7.14 -1.85
N LYS A 227 104.05 -8.48 -1.72
CA LYS A 227 105.20 -9.33 -1.38
C LYS A 227 106.27 -9.33 -2.47
N PHE A 228 105.88 -9.42 -3.75
CA PHE A 228 106.83 -9.32 -4.86
C PHE A 228 107.47 -7.94 -4.95
N GLN A 229 106.70 -6.89 -4.68
CA GLN A 229 107.22 -5.53 -4.67
C GLN A 229 108.27 -5.34 -3.56
N ALA A 230 107.99 -5.84 -2.34
CA ALA A 230 108.96 -5.82 -1.24
C ALA A 230 110.25 -6.61 -1.54
N GLU A 231 110.15 -7.77 -2.22
CA GLU A 231 111.33 -8.55 -2.64
C GLU A 231 112.15 -7.82 -3.71
N ILE A 232 111.50 -7.17 -4.68
CA ILE A 232 112.14 -6.33 -5.72
C ILE A 232 112.87 -5.15 -5.07
N ASP A 233 112.23 -4.46 -4.13
CA ASP A 233 112.81 -3.29 -3.45
C ASP A 233 114.02 -3.69 -2.60
N ARG A 234 113.96 -4.85 -1.93
CA ARG A 234 115.10 -5.42 -1.20
C ARG A 234 116.27 -5.76 -2.13
N LEU A 235 116.00 -6.37 -3.29
CA LEU A 235 117.04 -6.68 -4.27
C LEU A 235 117.69 -5.42 -4.86
N LYS A 236 116.91 -4.37 -5.11
CA LYS A 236 117.44 -3.07 -5.55
C LYS A 236 118.35 -2.45 -4.49
N GLN A 237 117.95 -2.55 -3.22
CA GLN A 237 118.77 -2.06 -2.11
C GLN A 237 120.06 -2.88 -1.96
N ASP A 238 120.00 -4.21 -2.07
CA ASP A 238 121.18 -5.08 -2.04
C ASP A 238 122.16 -4.78 -3.19
N ILE A 239 121.65 -4.49 -4.40
CA ILE A 239 122.47 -4.06 -5.55
C ILE A 239 123.14 -2.71 -5.26
N GLN A 240 122.39 -1.76 -4.70
CA GLN A 240 122.91 -0.43 -4.38
C GLN A 240 123.99 -0.50 -3.29
N ASP A 241 123.78 -1.31 -2.25
CA ASP A 241 124.75 -1.50 -1.18
C ASP A 241 126.06 -2.17 -1.67
N GLU A 242 125.97 -3.05 -2.67
CA GLU A 242 127.12 -3.65 -3.34
C GLU A 242 127.87 -2.61 -4.21
N ILE A 243 127.15 -1.76 -4.94
CA ILE A 243 127.73 -0.65 -5.74
C ILE A 243 128.44 0.36 -4.83
N ASP A 244 127.81 0.71 -3.71
CA ASP A 244 128.36 1.64 -2.71
C ASP A 244 129.56 1.04 -1.95
N GLY A 245 129.86 -0.25 -2.13
CA GLY A 245 130.96 -0.95 -1.46
C GLY A 245 130.73 -1.21 0.03
N LYS A 246 129.47 -1.21 0.51
CA LYS A 246 129.17 -1.40 1.94
C LYS A 246 129.46 -2.83 2.42
N ARG A 247 129.62 -3.79 1.51
CA ARG A 247 129.94 -5.21 1.81
C ARG A 247 131.35 -5.64 1.40
N GLY A 248 132.23 -4.71 0.98
CA GLY A 248 133.59 -5.05 0.55
C GLY A 248 134.22 -3.99 -0.36
N LYS A 249 135.28 -4.34 -1.11
CA LYS A 249 135.94 -3.39 -2.02
C LYS A 249 134.95 -2.84 -3.05
N PRO A 250 134.78 -1.50 -3.17
CA PRO A 250 133.87 -0.90 -4.14
C PRO A 250 134.31 -1.22 -5.58
N GLY A 251 133.36 -1.68 -6.38
CA GLY A 251 133.54 -2.08 -7.77
C GLY A 251 132.65 -3.27 -8.11
N CYS A 252 131.91 -3.21 -9.21
CA CYS A 252 130.96 -4.24 -9.65
C CYS A 252 131.66 -5.62 -9.80
N GLY A 253 131.63 -6.42 -8.75
CA GLY A 253 132.04 -7.82 -8.77
C GLY A 253 130.94 -8.71 -9.36
N SER A 254 131.27 -9.97 -9.64
CA SER A 254 130.34 -10.95 -10.24
C SER A 254 129.02 -11.13 -9.47
N ASN A 255 128.97 -10.78 -8.17
CA ASN A 255 127.75 -10.78 -7.36
C ASN A 255 126.71 -9.74 -7.81
N CYS A 256 127.14 -8.58 -8.30
CA CYS A 256 126.22 -7.53 -8.76
C CYS A 256 125.44 -8.00 -10.00
N GLU A 257 126.11 -8.68 -10.94
CA GLU A 257 125.44 -9.28 -12.09
C GLU A 257 124.44 -10.38 -11.68
N ALA A 258 124.78 -11.20 -10.68
CA ALA A 258 123.88 -12.23 -10.18
C ALA A 258 122.62 -11.62 -9.53
N LEU A 259 122.77 -10.54 -8.77
CA LEU A 259 121.65 -9.80 -8.19
C LEU A 259 120.79 -9.10 -9.25
N GLN A 260 121.38 -8.54 -10.30
CA GLN A 260 120.65 -7.95 -11.43
C GLN A 260 119.82 -9.01 -12.19
N ARG A 261 120.37 -10.22 -12.40
CA ARG A 261 119.60 -11.32 -13.00
C ARG A 261 118.43 -11.73 -12.10
N ASN A 262 118.64 -11.84 -10.79
CA ASN A 262 117.57 -12.15 -9.84
C ASN A 262 116.49 -11.06 -9.81
N LEU A 263 116.88 -9.78 -9.88
CA LEU A 263 115.94 -8.67 -9.97
C LEU A 263 115.08 -8.78 -11.24
N HIS A 264 115.72 -9.02 -12.39
CA HIS A 264 115.02 -9.18 -13.66
C HIS A 264 114.05 -10.36 -13.65
N ASP A 265 114.45 -11.51 -13.08
CA ASP A 265 113.59 -12.68 -12.94
C ASP A 265 112.39 -12.41 -12.02
N LYS A 266 112.58 -11.65 -10.94
CA LYS A 266 111.51 -11.25 -10.02
C LYS A 266 110.56 -10.23 -10.61
N GLU A 267 111.06 -9.25 -11.36
CA GLU A 267 110.23 -8.30 -12.12
C GLU A 267 109.39 -9.05 -13.18
N LYS A 268 109.98 -10.01 -13.89
CA LYS A 268 109.27 -10.86 -14.86
C LYS A 268 108.20 -11.75 -14.19
N GLN A 269 108.47 -12.28 -13.00
CA GLN A 269 107.49 -13.06 -12.23
C GLN A 269 106.31 -12.18 -11.76
N ARG A 270 106.60 -10.96 -11.29
CA ARG A 270 105.56 -9.98 -10.92
C ARG A 270 104.68 -9.64 -12.11
N ASP A 271 105.26 -9.34 -13.27
CA ASP A 271 104.51 -8.97 -14.46
C ASP A 271 103.68 -10.15 -15.00
N THR A 272 104.19 -11.38 -14.90
CA THR A 272 103.44 -12.60 -15.22
C THR A 272 102.25 -12.79 -14.27
N LEU A 273 102.43 -12.55 -12.97
CA LEU A 273 101.35 -12.60 -11.98
C LEU A 273 100.33 -11.50 -12.22
N ARG A 274 100.75 -10.27 -12.49
CA ARG A 274 99.86 -9.16 -12.86
C ARG A 274 99.03 -9.50 -14.08
N GLY A 275 99.64 -10.11 -15.10
CA GLY A 275 98.92 -10.61 -16.28
C GLY A 275 97.90 -11.72 -15.96
N LYS A 276 98.21 -12.61 -15.01
CA LYS A 276 97.26 -13.65 -14.53
C LYS A 276 96.11 -13.05 -13.71
N VAL A 277 96.39 -12.08 -12.84
CA VAL A 277 95.39 -11.36 -12.05
C VAL A 277 94.46 -10.57 -12.95
N GLN A 278 95.00 -9.85 -13.95
CA GLN A 278 94.19 -9.13 -14.94
C GLN A 278 93.26 -10.07 -15.71
N LYS A 279 93.75 -11.24 -16.13
CA LYS A 279 92.95 -12.25 -16.84
C LYS A 279 91.90 -12.91 -15.94
N ALA A 280 92.23 -13.21 -14.69
CA ALA A 280 91.28 -13.77 -13.73
C ALA A 280 90.18 -12.76 -13.38
N ALA A 281 90.55 -11.49 -13.17
CA ALA A 281 89.61 -10.39 -12.93
C ALA A 281 88.69 -10.16 -14.14
N SER A 282 89.21 -10.20 -15.37
CA SER A 282 88.37 -10.05 -16.56
C SER A 282 87.44 -11.25 -16.78
N GLN A 283 87.91 -12.48 -16.56
CA GLN A 283 87.07 -13.68 -16.66
C GLN A 283 85.96 -13.71 -15.60
N GLN A 284 86.29 -13.34 -14.36
CA GLN A 284 85.33 -13.27 -13.26
C GLN A 284 84.31 -12.13 -13.47
N GLY A 285 84.77 -10.98 -13.96
CA GLY A 285 83.90 -9.86 -14.34
C GLY A 285 82.91 -10.23 -15.45
N ASP A 286 83.35 -10.96 -16.48
CA ASP A 286 82.49 -11.41 -17.57
C ASP A 286 81.41 -12.41 -17.09
N THR A 287 81.76 -13.32 -16.18
CA THR A 287 80.79 -14.27 -15.61
C THR A 287 79.75 -13.57 -14.72
N LEU A 288 80.19 -12.67 -13.83
CA LEU A 288 79.29 -11.95 -12.93
C LEU A 288 78.39 -10.97 -13.69
N SER A 289 78.91 -10.33 -14.75
CA SER A 289 78.12 -9.48 -15.65
C SER A 289 77.02 -10.25 -16.35
N LYS A 290 77.31 -11.47 -16.84
CA LYS A 290 76.29 -12.35 -17.45
C LYS A 290 75.22 -12.78 -16.45
N ASP A 291 75.62 -13.13 -15.22
CA ASP A 291 74.67 -13.53 -14.17
C ASP A 291 73.78 -12.36 -13.71
N LEU A 292 74.35 -11.16 -13.57
CA LEU A 292 73.59 -9.93 -13.26
C LEU A 292 72.61 -9.56 -14.39
N ALA A 293 73.01 -9.72 -15.65
CA ALA A 293 72.14 -9.49 -16.80
C ALA A 293 71.00 -10.52 -16.85
N HIS A 294 71.27 -11.78 -16.49
CA HIS A 294 70.26 -12.83 -16.40
C HIS A 294 69.24 -12.54 -15.30
N ILE A 295 69.68 -12.23 -14.08
CA ILE A 295 68.80 -11.91 -12.95
C ILE A 295 67.97 -10.66 -13.24
N SER A 296 68.58 -9.62 -13.82
CA SER A 296 67.85 -8.39 -14.19
C SER A 296 66.77 -8.65 -15.24
N ARG A 297 67.00 -9.57 -16.19
CA ARG A 297 66.00 -10.00 -17.17
C ARG A 297 64.84 -10.76 -16.52
N GLN A 298 65.12 -11.61 -15.53
CA GLN A 298 64.08 -12.35 -14.81
C GLN A 298 63.19 -11.43 -13.96
N ILE A 299 63.77 -10.43 -13.29
CA ILE A 299 63.00 -9.41 -12.56
C ILE A 299 62.09 -8.64 -13.53
N ALA A 300 62.65 -8.17 -14.65
CA ALA A 300 61.90 -7.44 -15.68
C ALA A 300 60.76 -8.26 -16.33
N GLU A 301 60.81 -9.60 -16.29
CA GLU A 301 59.73 -10.47 -16.77
C GLU A 301 58.64 -10.71 -15.71
N LEU A 302 58.99 -10.67 -14.44
CA LEU A 302 58.06 -10.94 -13.32
C LEU A 302 57.30 -9.68 -12.87
N GLU A 303 57.93 -8.51 -12.92
CA GLU A 303 57.29 -7.22 -12.61
C GLU A 303 55.98 -6.98 -13.37
N PRO A 304 55.89 -7.12 -14.71
CA PRO A 304 54.63 -6.88 -15.43
C PRO A 304 53.54 -7.88 -15.06
N LYS A 305 53.89 -9.11 -14.63
CA LYS A 305 52.91 -10.11 -14.16
C LYS A 305 52.32 -9.70 -12.81
N VAL A 306 53.14 -9.17 -11.90
CA VAL A 306 52.70 -8.64 -10.61
C VAL A 306 51.80 -7.40 -10.80
N ASP A 307 52.19 -6.50 -11.70
CA ASP A 307 51.37 -5.31 -12.02
C ASP A 307 50.03 -5.68 -12.64
N GLN A 308 50.01 -6.68 -13.53
CA GLN A 308 48.77 -7.19 -14.14
C GLN A 308 47.82 -7.79 -13.08
N LEU A 309 48.33 -8.58 -12.13
CA LEU A 309 47.53 -9.15 -11.05
C LEU A 309 47.03 -8.07 -10.07
N ASN A 310 47.84 -7.06 -9.76
CA ASN A 310 47.44 -5.91 -8.96
C ASN A 310 46.35 -5.06 -9.65
N ALA A 311 46.48 -4.84 -10.95
CA ALA A 311 45.45 -4.16 -11.75
C ALA A 311 44.13 -4.94 -11.75
N LYS A 312 44.20 -6.27 -11.91
CA LYS A 312 43.03 -7.17 -11.83
C LYS A 312 42.38 -7.14 -10.44
N LYS A 313 43.16 -7.09 -9.36
CA LYS A 313 42.65 -6.93 -7.99
C LYS A 313 41.91 -5.60 -7.83
N ARG A 314 42.48 -4.50 -8.31
CA ARG A 314 41.84 -3.17 -8.28
C ARG A 314 40.57 -3.12 -9.11
N GLN A 315 40.56 -3.76 -10.28
CA GLN A 315 39.38 -3.85 -11.14
C GLN A 315 38.24 -4.60 -10.45
N LEU A 316 38.50 -5.75 -9.82
CA LEU A 316 37.48 -6.52 -9.10
C LEU A 316 36.87 -5.73 -7.92
N LEU A 317 37.67 -4.95 -7.20
CA LEU A 317 37.20 -4.08 -6.12
C LEU A 317 36.39 -2.88 -6.66
N ALA A 318 36.79 -2.31 -7.79
CA ALA A 318 36.05 -1.24 -8.45
C ALA A 318 34.71 -1.72 -9.02
N GLU A 319 34.68 -2.90 -9.64
CA GLU A 319 33.45 -3.57 -10.11
C GLU A 319 32.49 -3.82 -8.94
N PHE A 320 33.00 -4.32 -7.80
CA PHE A 320 32.17 -4.49 -6.60
C PHE A 320 31.56 -3.18 -6.09
N ASN A 321 32.37 -2.12 -6.00
CA ASN A 321 31.88 -0.82 -5.55
C ASN A 321 30.84 -0.24 -6.52
N ALA A 322 31.06 -0.37 -7.83
CA ALA A 322 30.11 0.07 -8.85
C ALA A 322 28.79 -0.73 -8.81
N GLU A 323 28.87 -2.05 -8.67
CA GLU A 323 27.68 -2.93 -8.57
C GLU A 323 26.90 -2.67 -7.27
N SER A 324 27.60 -2.45 -6.15
CA SER A 324 26.98 -2.09 -4.87
C SER A 324 26.29 -0.72 -4.92
N SER A 325 26.79 0.24 -5.71
CA SER A 325 26.15 1.55 -5.91
C SER A 325 24.95 1.48 -6.86
N ARG A 326 25.00 0.63 -7.90
CA ARG A 326 23.87 0.41 -8.83
C ARG A 326 22.71 -0.33 -8.17
N SER A 327 23.00 -1.34 -7.35
CA SER A 327 21.96 -2.10 -6.62
C SER A 327 21.23 -1.27 -5.56
N GLY A 328 21.79 -0.14 -5.10
CA GLY A 328 21.13 0.77 -4.17
C GLY A 328 20.15 1.75 -4.84
N THR A 329 20.28 1.97 -6.15
CA THR A 329 19.49 2.96 -6.91
C THR A 329 18.40 2.34 -7.78
N ASP A 330 18.58 1.11 -8.26
CA ASP A 330 17.55 0.38 -9.03
C ASP A 330 16.59 -0.43 -8.13
N GLY A 331 15.97 0.24 -7.16
CA GLY A 331 14.82 -0.27 -6.38
C GLY A 331 13.55 -0.53 -7.21
N LYS A 332 13.68 -0.71 -8.53
CA LYS A 332 12.63 -1.10 -9.46
C LYS A 332 12.89 -2.51 -9.99
N ILE A 333 13.04 -3.47 -9.08
CA ILE A 333 12.68 -4.84 -9.44
C ILE A 333 11.17 -4.82 -9.59
N GLU A 334 10.69 -4.93 -10.83
CA GLU A 334 9.28 -4.90 -11.20
C GLU A 334 8.43 -5.72 -10.24
N SER A 335 7.63 -5.02 -9.44
CA SER A 335 6.54 -5.51 -8.62
C SER A 335 5.35 -5.98 -9.50
N LYS A 336 5.62 -6.84 -10.48
CA LYS A 336 4.61 -7.51 -11.31
C LYS A 336 4.31 -8.92 -10.82
N LEU A 337 4.36 -9.13 -9.50
CA LEU A 337 3.50 -10.11 -8.88
C LEU A 337 2.23 -9.38 -8.51
N VAL A 338 1.26 -9.48 -9.41
CA VAL A 338 -0.16 -9.39 -9.05
C VAL A 338 -0.36 -10.46 -7.97
N LEU A 339 -0.24 -10.05 -6.71
CA LEU A 339 -0.51 -10.88 -5.55
C LEU A 339 -1.95 -11.35 -5.67
N SER A 340 -2.13 -12.66 -5.81
CA SER A 340 -3.45 -13.28 -5.84
C SER A 340 -4.18 -13.01 -4.51
N LEU A 341 -5.51 -12.97 -4.54
CA LEU A 341 -6.35 -12.86 -3.33
C LEU A 341 -5.92 -13.84 -2.21
N ALA A 342 -5.32 -14.98 -2.55
CA ALA A 342 -4.78 -15.94 -1.59
C ALA A 342 -3.64 -15.37 -0.73
N THR A 343 -2.71 -14.62 -1.33
CA THR A 343 -1.61 -13.97 -0.58
C THR A 343 -2.09 -12.79 0.27
N GLN A 344 -3.15 -12.10 -0.14
CA GLN A 344 -3.80 -11.09 0.73
C GLN A 344 -4.50 -11.76 1.92
N TRP A 345 -5.14 -12.91 1.71
CA TRP A 345 -5.82 -13.66 2.76
C TRP A 345 -4.86 -14.29 3.77
N GLU A 346 -3.72 -14.82 3.31
CA GLU A 346 -2.68 -15.40 4.17
C GLU A 346 -2.00 -14.32 5.05
N LEU A 347 -1.78 -13.13 4.48
CA LEU A 347 -1.29 -11.97 5.22
C LEU A 347 -2.35 -11.45 6.23
N LEU A 348 -3.63 -11.51 5.88
CA LEU A 348 -4.73 -11.18 6.78
C LEU A 348 -4.79 -12.13 7.98
N GLU A 349 -4.63 -13.43 7.75
CA GLU A 349 -4.57 -14.43 8.81
C GLU A 349 -3.38 -14.21 9.73
N GLU A 350 -2.20 -13.87 9.16
CA GLU A 350 -1.01 -13.59 9.95
C GLU A 350 -1.16 -12.31 10.79
N ILE A 351 -1.77 -11.24 10.26
CA ILE A 351 -2.07 -10.01 11.00
C ILE A 351 -3.07 -10.30 12.12
N LEU A 352 -4.16 -11.02 11.84
CA LEU A 352 -5.17 -11.39 12.83
C LEU A 352 -4.60 -12.33 13.90
N ALA A 353 -3.67 -13.23 13.54
CA ALA A 353 -2.98 -14.11 14.48
C ALA A 353 -2.01 -13.31 15.37
N ARG A 354 -1.29 -12.34 14.81
CA ARG A 354 -0.36 -11.48 15.53
C ARG A 354 -1.07 -10.53 16.49
N GLU A 355 -2.19 -9.92 16.07
CA GLU A 355 -3.03 -9.16 17.00
C GLU A 355 -3.62 -10.06 18.09
N ARG A 356 -4.05 -11.29 17.79
CA ARG A 356 -4.46 -12.24 18.84
C ARG A 356 -3.32 -12.54 19.82
N GLN A 357 -2.09 -12.70 19.34
CA GLN A 357 -0.92 -12.94 20.19
C GLN A 357 -0.55 -11.72 21.04
N GLU A 358 -0.52 -10.50 20.48
CA GLU A 358 -0.27 -9.26 21.23
C GLU A 358 -1.38 -9.01 22.26
N ARG A 359 -2.65 -9.22 21.90
CA ARG A 359 -3.78 -9.12 22.84
C ARG A 359 -3.71 -10.21 23.92
N MET A 360 -3.23 -11.41 23.61
CA MET A 360 -2.99 -12.44 24.64
C MET A 360 -1.80 -12.07 25.54
N ALA A 361 -0.72 -11.51 25.00
CA ALA A 361 0.42 -11.07 25.78
C ALA A 361 0.06 -9.92 26.75
N LEU A 362 -0.72 -8.94 26.30
CA LEU A 362 -1.26 -7.88 27.16
C LEU A 362 -2.23 -8.43 28.22
N ARG A 363 -3.08 -9.41 27.85
CA ARG A 363 -3.98 -10.09 28.80
C ARG A 363 -3.27 -10.87 29.89
N TYR A 364 -2.12 -11.49 29.59
CA TYR A 364 -1.35 -12.22 30.60
C TYR A 364 -0.54 -11.28 31.52
N GLY A 365 -0.30 -10.03 31.12
CA GLY A 365 0.35 -9.01 31.95
C GLY A 365 -0.54 -8.43 33.05
N ASP A 366 -1.83 -8.19 32.76
CA ASP A 366 -2.75 -7.49 33.68
C ASP A 366 -3.67 -8.41 34.50
N ALA A 367 -3.73 -9.71 34.18
CA ALA A 367 -4.61 -10.68 34.85
C ALA A 367 -4.25 -10.94 36.34
N ALA A 368 -3.20 -10.32 36.89
CA ALA A 368 -2.80 -10.47 38.28
C ALA A 368 -3.48 -9.48 39.25
N ALA A 369 -4.21 -8.45 38.79
CA ALA A 369 -4.55 -7.31 39.64
C ALA A 369 -6.05 -6.96 39.85
N THR A 370 -7.02 -7.55 39.15
CA THR A 370 -8.44 -7.13 39.28
C THR A 370 -9.42 -8.26 39.57
N THR A 371 -10.19 -8.09 40.66
CA THR A 371 -11.24 -8.99 41.17
C THR A 371 -12.63 -8.69 40.60
N THR A 372 -12.71 -8.00 39.46
CA THR A 372 -13.96 -7.75 38.74
C THR A 372 -14.39 -9.03 38.00
N PRO A 373 -15.71 -9.33 37.88
CA PRO A 373 -16.18 -10.49 37.12
C PRO A 373 -15.71 -10.39 35.66
N GLY A 374 -14.74 -11.22 35.27
CA GLY A 374 -14.00 -11.10 34.00
C GLY A 374 -14.80 -11.24 32.70
N TRP A 375 -16.13 -11.30 32.75
CA TRP A 375 -16.99 -11.18 31.57
C TRP A 375 -17.39 -9.72 31.29
N ILE A 376 -17.46 -8.85 32.32
CA ILE A 376 -17.81 -7.43 32.15
C ILE A 376 -16.65 -6.67 31.52
N GLU A 377 -15.41 -6.91 31.96
CA GLU A 377 -14.20 -6.35 31.31
C GLU A 377 -14.07 -6.86 29.87
N LYS A 378 -14.36 -8.14 29.61
CA LYS A 378 -14.38 -8.66 28.23
C LYS A 378 -15.39 -7.92 27.35
N ILE A 379 -16.56 -7.57 27.88
CA ILE A 379 -17.56 -6.78 27.13
C ILE A 379 -17.09 -5.34 26.97
N ALA A 380 -16.55 -4.70 28.02
CA ALA A 380 -16.08 -3.32 27.95
C ALA A 380 -14.91 -3.15 26.98
N ASP A 381 -13.95 -4.08 26.98
CA ASP A 381 -12.83 -4.10 26.04
C ASP A 381 -13.30 -4.41 24.62
N HIS A 382 -14.30 -5.29 24.47
CA HIS A 382 -14.93 -5.54 23.18
C HIS A 382 -15.62 -4.28 22.65
N LEU A 383 -16.40 -3.57 23.49
CA LEU A 383 -17.06 -2.31 23.14
C LEU A 383 -16.08 -1.17 22.82
N ARG A 384 -14.86 -1.21 23.38
CA ARG A 384 -13.78 -0.27 23.04
C ARG A 384 -13.18 -0.53 21.65
N SER A 385 -13.24 -1.77 21.18
CA SER A 385 -12.91 -2.07 19.78
C SER A 385 -14.03 -1.59 18.85
N VAL A 386 -13.67 -1.16 17.65
CA VAL A 386 -14.69 -0.71 16.71
C VAL A 386 -15.60 -1.87 16.26
N ASP A 387 -15.06 -3.09 16.24
CA ASP A 387 -15.77 -4.35 15.99
C ASP A 387 -16.89 -4.52 17.00
N GLY A 388 -16.58 -4.37 18.29
CA GLY A 388 -17.57 -4.56 19.34
C GLY A 388 -18.55 -3.41 19.46
N LEU A 389 -18.18 -2.17 19.11
CA LEU A 389 -19.12 -1.06 19.00
C LEU A 389 -20.15 -1.34 17.89
N ALA A 390 -19.70 -1.77 16.71
CA ALA A 390 -20.60 -2.09 15.59
C ALA A 390 -21.53 -3.27 15.93
N GLN A 391 -20.98 -4.34 16.51
CA GLN A 391 -21.78 -5.47 16.99
C GLN A 391 -22.79 -5.04 18.05
N ALA A 392 -22.39 -4.16 18.97
CA ALA A 392 -23.29 -3.68 20.00
C ALA A 392 -24.42 -2.82 19.43
N VAL A 393 -24.14 -1.94 18.46
CA VAL A 393 -25.18 -1.15 17.78
C VAL A 393 -26.15 -2.07 17.03
N LEU A 394 -25.64 -3.03 16.24
CA LEU A 394 -26.49 -3.99 15.53
C LEU A 394 -27.29 -4.87 16.49
N ALA A 395 -26.67 -5.38 17.55
CA ALA A 395 -27.35 -6.15 18.59
C ALA A 395 -28.41 -5.32 19.32
N MET A 396 -28.12 -4.04 19.61
CA MET A 396 -29.07 -3.12 20.25
C MET A 396 -30.25 -2.82 19.34
N LEU A 397 -30.03 -2.58 18.04
CA LEU A 397 -31.10 -2.38 17.05
C LEU A 397 -31.97 -3.64 16.93
N PHE A 398 -31.35 -4.82 16.87
CA PHE A 398 -32.07 -6.09 16.84
C PHE A 398 -32.88 -6.35 18.11
N LEU A 399 -32.28 -6.13 19.29
CA LEU A 399 -32.97 -6.22 20.57
C LEU A 399 -34.11 -5.21 20.67
N SER A 400 -33.94 -4.01 20.09
CA SER A 400 -35.00 -3.00 20.00
C SER A 400 -36.15 -3.47 19.12
N LEU A 401 -35.88 -4.13 17.99
CA LEU A 401 -36.92 -4.75 17.15
C LEU A 401 -37.63 -5.89 17.85
N LEU A 402 -36.89 -6.75 18.56
CA LEU A 402 -37.48 -7.80 19.39
C LEU A 402 -38.36 -7.19 20.47
N ALA A 403 -37.88 -6.17 21.20
CA ALA A 403 -38.65 -5.47 22.21
C ALA A 403 -39.92 -4.86 21.60
N LEU A 404 -39.83 -4.15 20.47
CA LEU A 404 -41.00 -3.58 19.78
C LEU A 404 -42.02 -4.65 19.39
N LYS A 405 -41.57 -5.83 18.93
CA LYS A 405 -42.45 -6.96 18.60
C LYS A 405 -43.02 -7.65 19.85
N PHE A 406 -42.25 -7.78 20.93
CA PHE A 406 -42.74 -8.32 22.20
C PHE A 406 -43.80 -7.41 22.82
N PHE A 407 -43.56 -6.10 22.82
CA PHE A 407 -44.46 -5.07 23.32
C PHE A 407 -45.45 -4.55 22.26
N GLU A 408 -45.72 -5.33 21.21
CA GLU A 408 -46.70 -4.98 20.17
C GLU A 408 -48.08 -4.69 20.82
N PRO A 409 -48.58 -3.44 20.74
CA PRO A 409 -49.86 -3.05 21.31
C PRO A 409 -51.01 -3.86 20.73
N LYS A 410 -52.08 -4.05 21.51
CA LYS A 410 -53.27 -4.79 21.02
C LYS A 410 -53.84 -4.20 19.72
N SER A 411 -53.86 -2.88 19.58
CA SER A 411 -54.31 -2.21 18.36
C SER A 411 -53.48 -2.57 17.12
N VAL A 412 -52.16 -2.76 17.28
CA VAL A 412 -51.26 -3.15 16.18
C VAL A 412 -51.51 -4.60 15.77
N ARG A 413 -51.74 -5.50 16.75
CA ARG A 413 -52.11 -6.90 16.47
C ARG A 413 -53.41 -7.01 15.69
N LEU A 414 -54.39 -6.18 16.04
CA LEU A 414 -55.66 -6.11 15.33
C LEU A 414 -55.47 -5.54 13.91
N TYR A 415 -54.56 -4.57 13.76
CA TYR A 415 -54.26 -3.97 12.46
C TYR A 415 -53.61 -4.97 11.48
N PHE A 416 -52.68 -5.80 11.94
CA PHE A 416 -52.02 -6.79 11.07
C PHE A 416 -52.86 -8.06 10.82
N ASN A 417 -54.01 -8.22 11.46
CA ASN A 417 -54.88 -9.37 11.21
C ASN A 417 -55.67 -9.19 9.92
N GLU A 418 -55.30 -9.91 8.86
CA GLU A 418 -55.90 -9.78 7.53
C GLU A 418 -57.41 -10.09 7.55
N ALA A 419 -57.80 -11.15 8.24
CA ALA A 419 -59.20 -11.58 8.33
C ALA A 419 -60.07 -10.49 8.97
N LEU A 420 -59.56 -9.83 10.01
CA LEU A 420 -60.26 -8.75 10.70
C LEU A 420 -60.32 -7.47 9.86
N GLN A 421 -59.27 -7.14 9.12
CA GLN A 421 -59.24 -6.00 8.20
C GLN A 421 -60.30 -6.14 7.09
N LEU A 422 -60.44 -7.34 6.53
CA LEU A 422 -61.50 -7.63 5.55
C LEU A 422 -62.88 -7.44 6.18
N LYS A 423 -63.08 -7.92 7.42
CA LYS A 423 -64.35 -7.79 8.12
C LYS A 423 -64.67 -6.36 8.55
N TRP A 424 -63.65 -5.58 8.88
CA TRP A 424 -63.78 -4.15 9.13
C TRP A 424 -64.22 -3.40 7.86
N ARG A 425 -63.68 -3.77 6.70
CA ARG A 425 -64.15 -3.23 5.41
C ARG A 425 -65.58 -3.62 5.09
N ASP A 426 -65.95 -4.87 5.34
CA ASP A 426 -67.35 -5.32 5.22
C ASP A 426 -68.28 -4.51 6.14
N TYR A 427 -67.85 -4.25 7.38
CA TYR A 427 -68.55 -3.38 8.33
C TYR A 427 -68.74 -1.96 7.81
N LEU A 428 -67.67 -1.33 7.33
CA LEU A 428 -67.74 0.01 6.73
C LEU A 428 -68.65 0.06 5.49
N ASN A 429 -68.81 -1.05 4.78
CA ASN A 429 -69.71 -1.19 3.63
C ASN A 429 -71.16 -1.55 4.02
N GLY A 430 -71.48 -1.62 5.31
CA GLY A 430 -72.83 -1.88 5.82
C GLY A 430 -73.21 -3.36 5.90
N ALA A 431 -72.28 -4.31 5.72
CA ALA A 431 -72.58 -5.75 5.75
C ALA A 431 -73.14 -6.24 7.10
N PHE A 432 -72.87 -5.50 8.17
CA PHE A 432 -73.27 -5.83 9.54
C PHE A 432 -74.50 -5.02 10.04
N GLU A 433 -75.13 -4.19 9.20
CA GLU A 433 -76.28 -3.36 9.61
C GLU A 433 -77.47 -4.19 10.12
N ARG A 434 -77.58 -5.45 9.68
CA ARG A 434 -78.63 -6.38 10.10
C ARG A 434 -78.25 -7.25 11.30
N THR A 435 -77.00 -7.19 11.73
CA THR A 435 -76.50 -8.02 12.84
C THR A 435 -76.74 -7.27 14.16
N PRO A 436 -77.59 -7.78 15.06
CA PRO A 436 -77.81 -7.15 16.36
C PRO A 436 -76.48 -6.98 17.11
N GLY A 437 -76.26 -5.83 17.74
CA GLY A 437 -75.00 -5.51 18.44
C GLY A 437 -73.98 -4.71 17.63
N PHE A 438 -74.18 -4.52 16.33
CA PHE A 438 -73.32 -3.67 15.50
C PHE A 438 -74.04 -2.37 15.11
N PRO A 439 -73.53 -1.18 15.49
CA PRO A 439 -74.11 0.09 15.10
C PRO A 439 -73.87 0.35 13.61
N PRO A 440 -74.79 1.04 12.91
CA PRO A 440 -74.68 1.30 11.48
C PRO A 440 -73.43 2.12 11.17
N ALA A 441 -72.64 1.67 10.19
CA ALA A 441 -71.40 2.34 9.82
C ALA A 441 -71.61 3.72 9.17
N THR A 442 -72.83 4.00 8.69
CA THR A 442 -73.22 5.27 8.07
C THR A 442 -73.32 6.43 9.05
N ASP A 443 -73.50 6.16 10.35
CA ASP A 443 -73.58 7.18 11.40
C ASP A 443 -72.21 7.35 12.09
N PRO A 444 -71.44 8.42 11.80
CA PRO A 444 -70.12 8.60 12.38
C PRO A 444 -70.10 8.72 13.91
N ALA A 445 -71.20 9.16 14.52
CA ALA A 445 -71.30 9.32 15.98
C ALA A 445 -71.51 7.99 16.70
N ARG A 446 -72.13 7.01 16.03
CA ARG A 446 -72.43 5.68 16.59
C ARG A 446 -71.53 4.58 16.06
N ARG A 447 -70.85 4.80 14.93
CA ARG A 447 -69.93 3.85 14.31
C ARG A 447 -68.86 3.42 15.31
N PHE A 448 -68.62 2.12 15.40
CA PHE A 448 -67.52 1.60 16.22
C PHE A 448 -66.17 2.16 15.75
N ASN A 449 -65.26 2.43 16.70
CA ASN A 449 -63.86 2.52 16.34
C ASN A 449 -63.33 1.11 16.01
N HIS A 450 -62.16 1.04 15.38
CA HIS A 450 -61.56 -0.22 14.93
C HIS A 450 -61.33 -1.23 16.07
N ILE A 451 -61.04 -0.77 17.30
CA ILE A 451 -60.82 -1.62 18.47
C ILE A 451 -62.15 -2.18 18.99
N ASP A 452 -63.18 -1.34 19.07
CA ASP A 452 -64.51 -1.73 19.54
C ASP A 452 -65.16 -2.69 18.55
N PHE A 453 -65.03 -2.43 17.25
CA PHE A 453 -65.45 -3.37 16.21
C PHE A 453 -64.73 -4.69 16.34
N ALA A 454 -63.40 -4.68 16.51
CA ALA A 454 -62.63 -5.91 16.65
C ALA A 454 -63.08 -6.73 17.85
N ARG A 455 -63.31 -6.08 19.00
CA ARG A 455 -63.80 -6.75 20.20
C ARG A 455 -65.20 -7.32 19.99
N ALA A 456 -66.10 -6.54 19.40
CA ALA A 456 -67.46 -6.97 19.11
C ALA A 456 -67.49 -8.14 18.10
N TYR A 457 -66.69 -8.05 17.04
CA TYR A 457 -66.56 -9.09 16.02
C TYR A 457 -65.98 -10.38 16.61
N LEU A 458 -64.89 -10.29 17.38
CA LEU A 458 -64.31 -11.47 18.03
C LEU A 458 -65.29 -12.13 19.00
N ALA A 459 -65.98 -11.36 19.84
CA ALA A 459 -67.01 -11.87 20.75
C ALA A 459 -68.17 -12.53 19.99
N TYR A 460 -68.65 -11.89 18.92
CA TYR A 460 -69.67 -12.44 18.03
C TYR A 460 -69.21 -13.75 17.37
N THR A 461 -67.97 -13.84 16.89
CA THR A 461 -67.45 -15.07 16.28
C THR A 461 -67.17 -16.19 17.28
N GLU A 462 -66.97 -15.87 18.55
CA GLU A 462 -66.74 -16.85 19.61
C GLU A 462 -68.07 -17.43 20.13
N ASN A 463 -69.05 -16.56 20.39
CA ASN A 463 -70.39 -16.97 20.80
C ASN A 463 -71.45 -15.96 20.32
N PRO A 464 -72.05 -16.19 19.14
CA PRO A 464 -73.03 -15.26 18.57
C PRO A 464 -74.25 -15.04 19.47
N ALA A 465 -74.75 -16.10 20.12
CA ALA A 465 -75.93 -16.04 20.96
C ALA A 465 -75.67 -15.18 22.21
N ALA A 466 -74.60 -15.46 22.95
CA ALA A 466 -74.25 -14.69 24.14
C ALA A 466 -73.95 -13.21 23.82
N PHE A 467 -73.35 -12.93 22.65
CA PHE A 467 -73.12 -11.56 22.21
C PHE A 467 -74.43 -10.80 21.94
N ILE A 468 -75.40 -11.45 21.30
CA ILE A 468 -76.72 -10.86 21.02
C ILE A 468 -77.48 -10.65 22.35
N ASP A 469 -77.48 -11.64 23.24
CA ASP A 469 -78.16 -11.57 24.54
C ASP A 469 -77.60 -10.41 25.39
N ASP A 470 -76.27 -10.26 25.46
CA ASP A 470 -75.64 -9.15 26.20
C ASP A 470 -75.92 -7.79 25.55
N HIS A 471 -76.09 -7.72 24.23
CA HIS A 471 -76.50 -6.49 23.56
C HIS A 471 -77.95 -6.12 23.88
N VAL A 472 -78.88 -7.08 23.83
CA VAL A 472 -80.29 -6.87 24.22
C VAL A 472 -80.37 -6.42 25.67
N ALA A 473 -79.67 -7.09 26.59
CA ALA A 473 -79.61 -6.72 28.00
C ALA A 473 -78.99 -5.33 28.24
N ARG A 474 -78.08 -4.86 27.36
CA ARG A 474 -77.56 -3.49 27.40
C ARG A 474 -78.61 -2.47 26.94
N LEU A 475 -79.30 -2.73 25.84
CA LEU A 475 -80.37 -1.85 25.35
C LEU A 475 -81.53 -1.75 26.36
N GLU A 476 -81.91 -2.86 27.01
CA GLU A 476 -82.92 -2.84 28.07
C GLU A 476 -82.48 -2.03 29.29
N ARG A 477 -81.19 -2.12 29.67
CA ARG A 477 -80.62 -1.30 30.75
C ARG A 477 -80.59 0.18 30.41
N GLU A 478 -80.21 0.53 29.17
CA GLU A 478 -80.17 1.92 28.69
C GLU A 478 -81.58 2.49 28.55
N ALA A 479 -82.53 1.75 27.96
CA ALA A 479 -83.93 2.14 27.91
C ALA A 479 -84.51 2.33 29.31
N GLY A 480 -84.24 1.40 30.23
CA GLY A 480 -84.67 1.51 31.63
C GLY A 480 -83.96 2.63 32.42
N ALA A 481 -82.80 3.10 31.99
CA ALA A 481 -82.12 4.27 32.56
C ALA A 481 -82.71 5.58 32.02
N VAL A 482 -83.02 5.63 30.72
CA VAL A 482 -83.72 6.77 30.09
C VAL A 482 -85.13 6.92 30.65
N ASP A 483 -85.86 5.83 30.84
CA ASP A 483 -87.18 5.85 31.47
C ASP A 483 -87.12 6.29 32.94
N ARG A 484 -86.09 5.86 33.68
CA ARG A 484 -85.85 6.35 35.05
C ARG A 484 -85.54 7.86 35.07
N LEU A 485 -84.68 8.34 34.19
CA LEU A 485 -84.37 9.76 34.07
C LEU A 485 -85.60 10.58 33.64
N ALA A 486 -86.43 10.06 32.73
CA ALA A 486 -87.67 10.69 32.32
C ALA A 486 -88.73 10.68 33.43
N GLN A 487 -88.82 9.59 34.21
CA GLN A 487 -89.69 9.51 35.40
C GLN A 487 -89.22 10.42 36.52
N GLU A 488 -87.91 10.57 36.73
CA GLU A 488 -87.34 11.52 37.68
C GLU A 488 -87.58 12.97 37.25
N ASP A 489 -87.43 13.30 35.97
CA ASP A 489 -87.77 14.61 35.44
C ASP A 489 -89.27 14.90 35.47
N PHE A 490 -90.12 13.89 35.25
CA PHE A 490 -91.57 14.01 35.38
C PHE A 490 -91.99 14.15 36.85
N ALA A 491 -91.39 13.38 37.76
CA ALA A 491 -91.60 13.48 39.21
C ALA A 491 -91.11 14.82 39.75
N ARG A 492 -90.00 15.36 39.25
CA ARG A 492 -89.52 16.72 39.57
C ARG A 492 -90.52 17.78 39.10
N LYS A 493 -91.09 17.64 37.90
CA LYS A 493 -92.11 18.56 37.38
C LYS A 493 -93.46 18.44 38.10
N LEU A 494 -93.84 17.24 38.54
CA LEU A 494 -95.06 17.00 39.32
C LEU A 494 -94.92 17.51 40.77
N ALA A 495 -93.76 17.30 41.39
CA ALA A 495 -93.44 17.80 42.72
C ALA A 495 -93.40 19.33 42.75
N ALA A 496 -92.85 19.98 41.72
CA ALA A 496 -92.89 21.44 41.59
C ALA A 496 -94.32 21.99 41.50
N ALA A 497 -95.24 21.29 40.82
CA ALA A 497 -96.64 21.71 40.72
C ALA A 497 -97.47 21.44 41.99
N HIS A 498 -97.11 20.42 42.79
CA HIS A 498 -97.78 20.11 44.07
C HIS A 498 -97.28 20.99 45.23
N LEU A 499 -96.02 21.42 45.19
CA LEU A 499 -95.40 22.27 46.20
C LEU A 499 -96.02 23.69 46.22
N ASP A 500 -96.42 24.23 45.07
CA ASP A 500 -97.07 25.54 44.97
C ASP A 500 -98.47 25.58 45.62
N HIS A 501 -99.12 24.43 45.82
CA HIS A 501 -100.43 24.34 46.47
C HIS A 501 -100.34 24.09 47.99
N GLU A 502 -99.29 23.39 48.45
CA GLU A 502 -99.06 23.13 49.88
C GLU A 502 -98.26 24.25 50.59
N LEU A 503 -97.42 25.01 49.87
CA LEU A 503 -96.72 26.20 50.40
C LEU A 503 -97.66 27.31 50.86
N ALA A 504 -98.88 27.40 50.32
CA ALA A 504 -99.89 28.37 50.75
C ALA A 504 -100.56 28.00 52.09
N GLN A 505 -100.50 26.73 52.52
CA GLN A 505 -101.13 26.25 53.76
C GLN A 505 -100.12 25.84 54.85
N ALA A 506 -98.86 25.57 54.49
CA ALA A 506 -97.78 25.23 55.43
C ALA A 506 -97.03 26.46 55.98
N THR A 507 -96.98 27.57 55.25
CA THR A 507 -96.35 28.85 55.68
C THR A 507 -96.99 29.41 56.94
N GLN A 508 -98.31 29.28 57.11
CA GLN A 508 -99.02 29.79 58.29
C GLN A 508 -98.81 28.95 59.57
N ARG A 509 -98.28 27.72 59.48
CA ARG A 509 -98.07 26.81 60.63
C ARG A 509 -96.59 26.53 60.94
N ALA A 510 -95.69 26.85 60.02
CA ALA A 510 -94.23 26.74 60.20
C ALA A 510 -93.63 27.98 60.91
N GLU A 511 -94.17 29.17 60.66
CA GLU A 511 -93.68 30.43 61.27
C GLU A 511 -93.77 30.43 62.82
N GLU A 512 -94.75 29.75 63.40
CA GLU A 512 -94.92 29.66 64.86
C GLU A 512 -94.00 28.62 65.54
N ARG A 513 -93.49 27.63 64.79
CA ARG A 513 -92.62 26.55 65.34
C ARG A 513 -91.13 26.79 65.06
N GLU A 514 -90.80 27.45 63.95
CA GLU A 514 -89.41 27.83 63.64
C GLU A 514 -88.91 28.95 64.57
N ALA A 515 -89.75 29.90 64.99
CA ALA A 515 -89.33 31.00 65.86
C ALA A 515 -88.81 30.54 67.25
N THR A 516 -89.22 29.36 67.73
CA THR A 516 -88.75 28.79 69.01
C THR A 516 -87.62 27.78 68.84
N ALA A 517 -87.57 27.05 67.72
CA ALA A 517 -86.47 26.11 67.43
C ALA A 517 -85.20 26.83 66.96
N HIS A 518 -85.31 27.91 66.19
CA HIS A 518 -84.17 28.71 65.73
C HIS A 518 -83.39 29.34 66.89
N ARG A 519 -84.06 29.77 67.97
CA ARG A 519 -83.40 30.40 69.13
C ARG A 519 -82.63 29.42 70.03
N GLN A 520 -82.96 28.13 69.99
CA GLN A 520 -82.21 27.08 70.70
C GLN A 520 -81.08 26.53 69.82
N ALA A 521 -81.35 26.29 68.53
CA ALA A 521 -80.34 25.88 67.56
C ALA A 521 -79.23 26.95 67.39
N GLU A 522 -79.56 28.24 67.38
CA GLU A 522 -78.56 29.32 67.31
C GLU A 522 -77.67 29.40 68.55
N ARG A 523 -78.16 29.02 69.75
CA ARG A 523 -77.35 29.02 70.97
C ARG A 523 -76.39 27.84 71.01
N ASP A 524 -76.84 26.66 70.57
CA ASP A 524 -76.02 25.46 70.52
C ASP A 524 -75.03 25.50 69.35
N GLN A 525 -75.45 26.06 68.21
CA GLN A 525 -74.58 26.28 67.05
C GLN A 525 -73.57 27.40 67.30
N ALA A 526 -73.92 28.49 67.97
CA ALA A 526 -72.95 29.53 68.34
C ALA A 526 -71.88 28.99 69.31
N LEU A 527 -72.24 28.14 70.29
CA LEU A 527 -71.29 27.50 71.21
C LEU A 527 -70.40 26.46 70.51
N PHE A 528 -70.96 25.69 69.59
CA PHE A 528 -70.19 24.72 68.79
C PHE A 528 -69.27 25.43 67.79
N GLU A 529 -69.72 26.51 67.15
CA GLU A 529 -68.91 27.34 66.26
C GLU A 529 -67.84 28.13 67.02
N THR A 530 -68.06 28.56 68.27
CA THR A 530 -66.96 29.14 69.08
C THR A 530 -65.91 28.10 69.47
N GLN A 531 -66.32 26.86 69.77
CA GLN A 531 -65.37 25.78 70.06
C GLN A 531 -64.62 25.33 68.79
N LEU A 532 -65.29 25.22 67.65
CA LEU A 532 -64.67 24.91 66.36
C LEU A 532 -63.80 26.06 65.85
N ALA A 533 -64.16 27.32 66.12
CA ALA A 533 -63.33 28.48 65.81
C ALA A 533 -62.07 28.48 66.67
N MET A 534 -62.15 28.22 67.98
CA MET A 534 -60.95 28.11 68.84
C MET A 534 -60.06 26.92 68.47
N VAL A 535 -60.64 25.79 68.07
CA VAL A 535 -59.87 24.62 67.61
C VAL A 535 -59.26 24.87 66.24
N ARG A 536 -60.00 25.46 65.28
CA ARG A 536 -59.46 25.87 63.98
C ARG A 536 -58.42 26.95 64.13
N GLU A 537 -58.59 27.94 64.98
CA GLU A 537 -57.61 29.01 65.21
C GLU A 537 -56.33 28.45 65.84
N LYS A 538 -56.44 27.52 66.81
CA LYS A 538 -55.24 26.82 67.33
C LYS A 538 -54.57 25.93 66.29
N PHE A 539 -55.33 25.18 65.50
CA PHE A 539 -54.77 24.32 64.45
C PHE A 539 -54.18 25.13 63.30
N GLN A 540 -54.81 26.25 62.94
CA GLN A 540 -54.33 27.16 61.91
C GLN A 540 -53.11 27.92 62.40
N ALA A 541 -53.08 28.37 63.66
CA ALA A 541 -51.89 28.96 64.25
C ALA A 541 -50.72 27.96 64.34
N GLU A 542 -50.99 26.69 64.64
CA GLU A 542 -49.96 25.63 64.65
C GLU A 542 -49.48 25.28 63.22
N ILE A 543 -50.37 25.25 62.23
CA ILE A 543 -50.02 25.10 60.82
C ILE A 543 -49.22 26.30 60.33
N ASP A 544 -49.64 27.52 60.65
CA ASP A 544 -48.98 28.76 60.23
C ASP A 544 -47.63 28.94 60.94
N GLN A 545 -47.49 28.42 62.17
CA GLN A 545 -46.21 28.36 62.87
C GLN A 545 -45.28 27.33 62.22
N ARG A 546 -45.75 26.10 61.97
CA ARG A 546 -44.96 25.08 61.26
C ARG A 546 -44.59 25.48 59.83
N THR A 547 -45.48 26.20 59.14
CA THR A 547 -45.22 26.67 57.78
C THR A 547 -44.18 27.79 57.80
N ARG A 548 -44.21 28.68 58.79
CA ARG A 548 -43.17 29.71 58.98
C ARG A 548 -41.83 29.10 59.39
N ASP A 549 -41.83 28.14 60.30
CA ASP A 549 -40.62 27.44 60.72
C ASP A 549 -40.01 26.65 59.55
N TRP A 550 -40.85 25.97 58.76
CA TRP A 550 -40.43 25.27 57.54
C TRP A 550 -39.92 26.22 56.45
N GLN A 551 -40.54 27.40 56.28
CA GLN A 551 -40.07 28.43 55.35
C GLN A 551 -38.73 29.03 55.78
N LEU A 552 -38.55 29.32 57.08
CA LEU A 552 -37.28 29.79 57.62
C LEU A 552 -36.18 28.72 57.52
N GLU A 553 -36.53 27.45 57.65
CA GLU A 553 -35.60 26.33 57.49
C GLU A 553 -35.24 26.08 56.01
N GLN A 554 -36.20 26.23 55.09
CA GLN A 554 -35.96 26.27 53.63
C GLN A 554 -35.06 27.45 53.24
N GLU A 555 -35.29 28.65 53.79
CA GLU A 555 -34.47 29.83 53.55
C GLU A 555 -33.04 29.64 54.09
N ARG A 556 -32.89 29.05 55.29
CA ARG A 556 -31.57 28.69 55.81
C ARG A 556 -30.86 27.64 54.96
N MET A 557 -31.55 26.58 54.53
CA MET A 557 -30.96 25.57 53.65
C MET A 557 -30.60 26.13 52.27
N THR A 558 -31.41 27.02 51.70
CA THR A 558 -31.11 27.65 50.41
C THR A 558 -29.97 28.66 50.51
N LEU A 559 -29.85 29.39 51.62
CA LEU A 559 -28.68 30.22 51.91
C LEU A 559 -27.41 29.38 52.16
N GLU A 560 -27.51 28.26 52.88
CA GLU A 560 -26.37 27.35 53.10
C GLU A 560 -25.93 26.67 51.80
N LEU A 561 -26.88 26.15 51.00
CA LEU A 561 -26.59 25.57 49.68
C LEU A 561 -26.07 26.65 48.70
N GLY A 562 -26.58 27.88 48.78
CA GLY A 562 -26.10 29.01 47.99
C GLY A 562 -24.67 29.41 48.36
N ASN A 563 -24.35 29.45 49.65
CA ASN A 563 -23.00 29.74 50.15
C ASN A 563 -22.01 28.60 49.84
N GLN A 564 -22.43 27.34 49.98
CA GLN A 564 -21.62 26.19 49.58
C GLN A 564 -21.38 26.18 48.06
N ARG A 565 -22.42 26.49 47.28
CA ARG A 565 -22.29 26.57 45.81
C ARG A 565 -21.38 27.70 45.38
N THR A 566 -21.43 28.88 46.00
CA THR A 566 -20.51 29.98 45.69
C THR A 566 -19.08 29.71 46.15
N GLN A 567 -18.88 29.01 47.26
CA GLN A 567 -17.55 28.53 47.67
C GLN A 567 -17.00 27.50 46.67
N PHE A 568 -17.80 26.50 46.27
CA PHE A 568 -17.42 25.52 45.26
C PHE A 568 -17.17 26.15 43.89
N GLU A 569 -18.03 27.08 43.44
CA GLU A 569 -17.85 27.79 42.18
C GLU A 569 -16.60 28.68 42.21
N GLY A 570 -16.28 29.28 43.37
CA GLY A 570 -15.04 30.04 43.59
C GLY A 570 -13.78 29.17 43.53
N GLU A 571 -13.77 28.03 44.24
CA GLU A 571 -12.66 27.07 44.23
C GLU A 571 -12.48 26.41 42.86
N PHE A 572 -13.59 26.08 42.18
CA PHE A 572 -13.58 25.49 40.85
C PHE A 572 -13.12 26.49 39.79
N ALA A 573 -13.57 27.76 39.87
CA ALA A 573 -13.08 28.82 38.99
C ALA A 573 -11.61 29.17 39.24
N ALA A 574 -11.12 29.08 40.49
CA ALA A 574 -9.71 29.25 40.80
C ALA A 574 -8.87 28.10 40.20
N LYS A 575 -9.30 26.85 40.35
CA LYS A 575 -8.65 25.68 39.72
C LYS A 575 -8.68 25.75 38.20
N LEU A 576 -9.82 26.12 37.59
CA LEU A 576 -9.88 26.27 36.13
C LEU A 576 -8.89 27.33 35.62
N ARG A 577 -8.71 28.45 36.34
CA ARG A 577 -7.74 29.48 35.95
C ARG A 577 -6.30 29.01 36.12
N GLU A 578 -6.03 28.13 37.07
CA GLU A 578 -4.70 27.53 37.28
C GLU A 578 -4.41 26.48 36.21
N ASP A 579 -5.36 25.60 35.91
CA ASP A 579 -5.26 24.62 34.83
C ASP A 579 -5.19 25.30 33.46
N GLU A 580 -5.92 26.39 33.22
CA GLU A 580 -5.86 27.15 31.98
C GLU A 580 -4.53 27.90 31.83
N ARG A 581 -3.90 28.34 32.93
CA ARG A 581 -2.53 28.88 32.89
C ARG A 581 -1.51 27.81 32.54
N LEU A 582 -1.59 26.64 33.19
CA LEU A 582 -0.72 25.50 32.88
C LEU A 582 -0.91 25.02 31.45
N PHE A 583 -2.16 24.99 30.96
CA PHE A 583 -2.47 24.61 29.58
C PHE A 583 -1.90 25.61 28.58
N ARG A 584 -2.01 26.92 28.84
CA ARG A 584 -1.42 27.95 27.98
C ARG A 584 0.11 27.90 27.98
N GLU A 585 0.75 27.61 29.10
CA GLU A 585 2.21 27.40 29.16
C GLU A 585 2.63 26.13 28.40
N LEU A 586 1.84 25.05 28.50
CA LEU A 586 2.09 23.81 27.76
C LEU A 586 1.84 23.99 26.24
N GLU A 587 0.85 24.79 25.86
CA GLU A 587 0.54 25.11 24.48
C GLU A 587 1.60 26.05 23.86
N GLN A 588 2.11 27.01 24.62
CA GLN A 588 3.23 27.87 24.21
C GLN A 588 4.53 27.06 24.02
N THR A 589 4.84 26.14 24.92
CA THR A 589 6.01 25.26 24.78
C THR A 589 5.84 24.27 23.63
N HIS A 590 4.65 23.71 23.44
CA HIS A 590 4.35 22.82 22.32
C HIS A 590 4.37 23.55 20.96
N THR A 591 3.85 24.78 20.87
CA THR A 591 3.90 25.58 19.64
C THR A 591 5.32 25.99 19.29
N LEU A 592 6.15 26.36 20.27
CA LEU A 592 7.58 26.62 20.07
C LEU A 592 8.32 25.37 19.61
N ALA A 593 8.08 24.21 20.24
CA ALA A 593 8.69 22.94 19.85
C ALA A 593 8.26 22.52 18.43
N MET A 594 6.98 22.70 18.07
CA MET A 594 6.48 22.40 16.73
C MET A 594 6.99 23.38 15.68
N ALA A 595 7.20 24.65 16.02
CA ALA A 595 7.81 25.63 15.12
C ALA A 595 9.28 25.26 14.83
N GLN A 596 10.03 24.85 15.85
CA GLN A 596 11.41 24.35 15.69
C GLN A 596 11.44 23.07 14.84
N LEU A 597 10.58 22.09 15.14
CA LEU A 597 10.52 20.84 14.38
C LEU A 597 10.15 21.07 12.90
N ARG A 598 9.24 22.01 12.61
CA ARG A 598 8.89 22.41 11.24
C ARG A 598 10.05 23.14 10.54
N GLY A 599 10.82 23.95 11.26
CA GLY A 599 12.03 24.59 10.76
C GLY A 599 13.09 23.56 10.35
N ASP A 600 13.39 22.63 11.26
CA ASP A 600 14.36 21.55 11.02
C ASP A 600 13.90 20.61 9.90
N PHE A 601 12.61 20.29 9.85
CA PHE A 601 12.05 19.46 8.79
C PHE A 601 12.12 20.16 7.42
N ARG A 602 11.86 21.48 7.35
CA ARG A 602 12.02 22.25 6.11
C ARG A 602 13.48 22.29 5.65
N LEU A 603 14.42 22.53 6.56
CA LEU A 603 15.85 22.53 6.25
C LEU A 603 16.32 21.15 5.76
N LYS A 604 15.83 20.08 6.38
CA LYS A 604 16.12 18.71 5.96
C LYS A 604 15.50 18.36 4.61
N LEU A 605 14.27 18.83 4.33
CA LEU A 605 13.66 18.65 3.01
C LEU A 605 14.41 19.43 1.94
N GLN A 606 14.85 20.65 2.24
CA GLN A 606 15.65 21.46 1.32
C GLN A 606 16.99 20.79 1.05
N SER A 607 17.70 20.32 2.08
CA SER A 607 18.98 19.62 1.88
C SER A 607 18.81 18.33 1.07
N GLN A 608 17.75 17.55 1.32
CA GLN A 608 17.45 16.35 0.53
C GLN A 608 17.09 16.67 -0.92
N ARG A 609 16.35 17.76 -1.15
CA ARG A 609 16.02 18.22 -2.50
C ARG A 609 17.27 18.66 -3.25
N ASP A 610 18.14 19.42 -2.59
CA ASP A 610 19.38 19.91 -3.19
C ASP A 610 20.37 18.78 -3.48
N GLU A 611 20.46 17.79 -2.58
CA GLU A 611 21.26 16.57 -2.78
C GLU A 611 20.71 15.73 -3.94
N PHE A 612 19.40 15.54 -4.01
CA PHE A 612 18.75 14.83 -5.12
C PHE A 612 18.94 15.54 -6.47
N LEU A 613 18.81 16.87 -6.51
CA LEU A 613 19.05 17.66 -7.72
C LEU A 613 20.51 17.55 -8.16
N LYS A 614 21.45 17.57 -7.21
CA LYS A 614 22.87 17.38 -7.49
C LYS A 614 23.17 15.99 -8.05
N GLU A 615 22.62 14.93 -7.46
CA GLU A 615 22.75 13.57 -7.96
C GLU A 615 22.17 13.41 -9.37
N GLN A 616 21.00 14.00 -9.63
CA GLN A 616 20.42 14.02 -10.98
C GLN A 616 21.32 14.75 -11.96
N GLN A 617 21.87 15.91 -11.58
CA GLN A 617 22.77 16.68 -12.43
C GLN A 617 24.03 15.88 -12.77
N GLU A 618 24.67 15.24 -11.78
CA GLU A 618 25.83 14.39 -11.98
C GLU A 618 25.53 13.18 -12.89
N ALA A 619 24.34 12.57 -12.74
CA ALA A 619 23.92 11.45 -13.58
C ALA A 619 23.68 11.87 -15.05
N TRP A 620 23.07 13.03 -15.28
CA TRP A 620 22.86 13.57 -16.62
C TRP A 620 24.17 14.01 -17.27
N ASP A 621 25.09 14.61 -16.51
CA ASP A 621 26.44 14.96 -16.99
C ASP A 621 27.22 13.72 -17.40
N ALA A 622 27.18 12.65 -16.60
CA ALA A 622 27.82 11.38 -16.93
C ALA A 622 27.23 10.75 -18.21
N ARG A 623 25.91 10.79 -18.39
CA ARG A 623 25.25 10.32 -19.62
C ARG A 623 25.61 11.15 -20.84
N ALA A 624 25.67 12.48 -20.70
CA ALA A 624 26.09 13.38 -21.76
C ALA A 624 27.54 13.08 -22.20
N GLN A 625 28.45 12.88 -21.25
CA GLN A 625 29.84 12.51 -21.55
C GLN A 625 29.94 11.16 -22.26
N ALA A 626 29.19 10.15 -21.81
CA ALA A 626 29.16 8.84 -22.46
C ALA A 626 28.62 8.93 -23.91
N ALA A 627 27.55 9.68 -24.12
CA ALA A 627 27.00 9.92 -25.46
C ALA A 627 28.01 10.66 -26.35
N GLN A 628 28.72 11.65 -25.82
CA GLN A 628 29.75 12.39 -26.55
C GLN A 628 30.94 11.50 -26.94
N GLN A 629 31.40 10.63 -26.05
CA GLN A 629 32.45 9.64 -26.36
C GLN A 629 31.97 8.68 -27.46
N ARG A 630 30.72 8.19 -27.38
CA ARG A 630 30.13 7.31 -28.39
C ARG A 630 30.03 7.98 -29.77
N ILE A 631 29.62 9.25 -29.82
CA ILE A 631 29.62 10.07 -31.03
C ILE A 631 31.03 10.13 -31.63
N GLY A 632 32.05 10.34 -30.80
CA GLY A 632 33.46 10.32 -31.23
C GLY A 632 33.84 9.01 -31.91
N THR A 633 33.57 7.87 -31.25
CA THR A 633 33.88 6.55 -31.82
C THR A 633 33.15 6.27 -33.14
N LEU A 634 31.88 6.67 -33.24
CA LEU A 634 31.08 6.45 -34.45
C LEU A 634 31.54 7.33 -35.62
N HIS A 635 32.05 8.53 -35.35
CA HIS A 635 32.68 9.36 -36.39
C HIS A 635 33.93 8.71 -36.96
N ASP A 636 34.78 8.14 -36.10
CA ASP A 636 36.00 7.46 -36.54
C ASP A 636 35.67 6.19 -37.32
N GLU A 637 34.69 5.39 -36.88
CA GLU A 637 34.17 4.24 -37.64
C GLU A 637 33.62 4.68 -39.01
N THR A 638 32.88 5.79 -39.08
CA THR A 638 32.34 6.31 -40.34
C THR A 638 33.45 6.73 -41.30
N ARG A 639 34.53 7.35 -40.80
CA ARG A 639 35.71 7.70 -41.63
C ARG A 639 36.41 6.45 -42.15
N GLN A 640 36.56 5.43 -41.31
CA GLN A 640 37.20 4.17 -41.71
C GLN A 640 36.36 3.44 -42.77
N LEU A 641 35.04 3.33 -42.57
CA LEU A 641 34.13 2.73 -43.55
C LEU A 641 34.13 3.49 -44.89
N ALA A 642 34.24 4.83 -44.87
CA ALA A 642 34.37 5.61 -46.09
C ALA A 642 35.66 5.30 -46.86
N ALA A 643 36.79 5.16 -46.15
CA ALA A 643 38.06 4.77 -46.75
C ALA A 643 38.01 3.35 -47.33
N ASP A 644 37.40 2.40 -46.61
CA ASP A 644 37.24 1.01 -47.06
C ASP A 644 36.33 0.91 -48.29
N LEU A 645 35.24 1.69 -48.34
CA LEU A 645 34.36 1.77 -49.52
C LEU A 645 35.10 2.30 -50.74
N ASP A 646 35.89 3.36 -50.59
CA ASP A 646 36.67 3.92 -51.69
C ASP A 646 37.73 2.93 -52.20
N ALA A 647 38.38 2.19 -51.29
CA ALA A 647 39.33 1.14 -51.65
C ALA A 647 38.63 -0.02 -52.40
N ALA A 648 37.47 -0.47 -51.92
CA ALA A 648 36.69 -1.52 -52.56
C ALA A 648 36.18 -1.10 -53.94
N ARG A 649 35.73 0.15 -54.11
CA ARG A 649 35.30 0.71 -55.42
C ARG A 649 36.45 0.75 -56.42
N LYS A 650 37.64 1.19 -55.99
CA LYS A 650 38.84 1.18 -56.85
C LYS A 650 39.21 -0.23 -57.28
N ASN A 651 39.17 -1.20 -56.36
CA ASN A 651 39.44 -2.60 -56.69
C ASN A 651 38.40 -3.17 -57.65
N SER A 652 37.12 -2.88 -57.44
CA SER A 652 36.04 -3.34 -58.34
C SER A 652 36.21 -2.77 -59.74
N ALA A 653 36.53 -1.48 -59.87
CA ALA A 653 36.77 -0.85 -61.17
C ALA A 653 38.01 -1.45 -61.87
N ARG A 654 39.07 -1.78 -61.11
CA ARG A 654 40.26 -2.46 -61.64
C ARG A 654 39.91 -3.84 -62.20
N ILE A 655 39.19 -4.67 -61.43
CA ILE A 655 38.80 -6.03 -61.85
C ILE A 655 37.84 -5.97 -63.04
N GLU A 656 36.88 -5.05 -63.08
CA GLU A 656 36.01 -4.87 -64.24
C GLU A 656 36.79 -4.46 -65.49
N GLY A 657 37.81 -3.59 -65.35
CA GLY A 657 38.72 -3.24 -66.44
C GLY A 657 39.55 -4.43 -66.94
N GLU A 658 40.14 -5.22 -66.04
CA GLU A 658 40.88 -6.44 -66.37
C GLU A 658 39.98 -7.48 -67.07
N ALA A 659 38.74 -7.65 -66.58
CA ALA A 659 37.78 -8.57 -67.18
C ALA A 659 37.38 -8.15 -68.61
N GLN A 660 37.22 -6.85 -68.88
CA GLN A 660 36.94 -6.33 -70.22
C GLN A 660 38.11 -6.58 -71.19
N VAL A 661 39.35 -6.43 -70.74
CA VAL A 661 40.54 -6.73 -71.54
C VAL A 661 40.57 -8.21 -71.92
N ILE A 662 40.33 -9.11 -70.97
CA ILE A 662 40.30 -10.55 -71.25
C ILE A 662 39.13 -10.93 -72.14
N GLU A 663 37.96 -10.31 -71.96
CA GLU A 663 36.80 -10.56 -72.81
C GLU A 663 37.06 -10.14 -74.27
N ALA A 664 37.77 -9.02 -74.47
CA ALA A 664 38.24 -8.60 -75.79
C ALA A 664 39.29 -9.58 -76.38
N GLU A 665 40.22 -10.09 -75.56
CA GLU A 665 41.20 -11.11 -75.99
C GLU A 665 40.52 -12.42 -76.40
N ILE A 666 39.53 -12.89 -75.63
CA ILE A 666 38.73 -14.08 -75.96
C ILE A 666 38.00 -13.87 -77.29
N ALA A 667 37.32 -12.73 -77.48
CA ALA A 667 36.62 -12.43 -78.71
C ALA A 667 37.57 -12.37 -79.92
N ARG A 668 38.77 -11.82 -79.72
CA ARG A 668 39.83 -11.82 -80.75
C ARG A 668 40.28 -13.24 -81.09
N LEU A 669 40.63 -14.06 -80.10
CA LEU A 669 41.06 -15.45 -80.30
C LEU A 669 39.99 -16.27 -81.03
N ASP A 670 38.72 -16.14 -80.63
CA ASP A 670 37.60 -16.82 -81.27
C ASP A 670 37.44 -16.40 -82.74
N SER A 671 37.56 -15.10 -83.02
CA SER A 671 37.54 -14.58 -84.40
C SER A 671 38.70 -15.09 -85.26
N GLU A 672 39.90 -15.22 -84.69
CA GLU A 672 41.09 -15.77 -85.36
C GLU A 672 40.90 -17.27 -85.65
N ILE A 673 40.43 -18.06 -84.67
CA ILE A 673 40.11 -19.49 -84.85
C ILE A 673 39.08 -19.69 -85.97
N GLN A 674 37.99 -18.92 -85.97
CA GLN A 674 36.98 -18.94 -87.03
C GLN A 674 37.54 -18.54 -88.40
N GLY A 675 38.52 -17.62 -88.42
CA GLY A 675 39.26 -17.25 -89.63
C GLY A 675 40.09 -18.42 -90.16
N TYR A 676 40.86 -19.10 -89.30
CA TYR A 676 41.66 -20.26 -89.67
C TYR A 676 40.79 -21.45 -90.11
N MET A 677 39.64 -21.69 -89.46
CA MET A 677 38.68 -22.71 -89.89
C MET A 677 38.18 -22.46 -91.31
N ARG A 678 37.84 -21.20 -91.63
CA ARG A 678 37.43 -20.81 -92.99
C ARG A 678 38.57 -20.97 -93.99
N ALA A 679 39.80 -20.59 -93.63
CA ALA A 679 40.97 -20.76 -94.49
C ALA A 679 41.28 -22.25 -94.75
N ILE A 680 41.18 -23.11 -93.74
CA ILE A 680 41.35 -24.57 -93.89
C ILE A 680 40.28 -25.14 -94.82
N ALA A 681 39.02 -24.71 -94.68
CA ALA A 681 37.93 -25.18 -95.54
C ALA A 681 38.07 -24.75 -97.02
N GLN A 682 38.76 -23.64 -97.27
CA GLN A 682 39.01 -23.10 -98.62
C GLN A 682 40.34 -23.55 -99.24
N ALA A 683 41.26 -24.13 -98.46
CA ALA A 683 42.56 -24.52 -98.93
C ALA A 683 42.48 -25.75 -99.85
N ASP A 684 43.24 -25.71 -100.95
CA ASP A 684 43.32 -26.81 -101.91
C ASP A 684 43.93 -28.07 -101.25
N PRO A 685 43.24 -29.22 -101.26
CA PRO A 685 43.76 -30.47 -100.71
C PRO A 685 45.07 -30.94 -101.37
N ALA A 686 45.46 -30.41 -102.53
CA ALA A 686 46.75 -30.68 -103.16
C ALA A 686 47.97 -30.11 -102.41
N HIS A 687 47.78 -29.25 -101.39
CA HIS A 687 48.86 -28.63 -100.62
C HIS A 687 48.84 -29.02 -99.12
N PRO A 688 49.21 -30.26 -98.76
CA PRO A 688 49.10 -30.78 -97.39
C PRO A 688 49.97 -30.05 -96.36
N ALA A 689 51.10 -29.47 -96.78
CA ALA A 689 51.97 -28.70 -95.89
C ALA A 689 51.31 -27.41 -95.39
N LEU A 690 50.54 -26.73 -96.26
CA LEU A 690 49.79 -25.52 -95.89
C LEU A 690 48.67 -25.87 -94.91
N LEU A 691 47.92 -26.95 -95.17
CA LEU A 691 46.89 -27.46 -94.28
C LEU A 691 47.44 -27.82 -92.89
N ALA A 692 48.60 -28.49 -92.84
CA ALA A 692 49.26 -28.83 -91.57
C ALA A 692 49.66 -27.57 -90.77
N SER A 693 50.19 -26.54 -91.45
CA SER A 693 50.55 -25.26 -90.80
C SER A 693 49.34 -24.47 -90.31
N LEU A 694 48.25 -24.40 -91.09
CA LEU A 694 47.02 -23.73 -90.66
C LEU A 694 46.38 -24.46 -89.49
N ASN A 695 46.39 -25.80 -89.51
CA ASN A 695 45.84 -26.61 -88.44
C ASN A 695 46.68 -26.51 -87.15
N SER A 696 48.01 -26.44 -87.24
CA SER A 696 48.86 -26.25 -86.05
C SER A 696 48.66 -24.89 -85.39
N LEU A 697 48.50 -23.81 -86.18
CA LEU A 697 48.15 -22.49 -85.67
C LEU A 697 46.77 -22.47 -85.01
N ARG A 698 45.77 -23.10 -85.64
CA ARG A 698 44.43 -23.25 -85.07
C ARG A 698 44.48 -23.96 -83.71
N VAL A 699 45.14 -25.12 -83.65
CA VAL A 699 45.28 -25.90 -82.41
C VAL A 699 46.04 -25.11 -81.33
N GLY A 700 47.04 -24.32 -81.71
CA GLY A 700 47.75 -23.42 -80.79
C GLY A 700 46.81 -22.39 -80.14
N LEU A 701 45.92 -21.77 -80.92
CA LEU A 701 44.93 -20.81 -80.42
C LEU A 701 43.79 -21.51 -79.64
N GLU A 702 43.32 -22.66 -80.11
CA GLU A 702 42.34 -23.51 -79.40
C GLU A 702 42.84 -23.92 -78.02
N ASN A 703 44.14 -24.10 -77.83
CA ASN A 703 44.74 -24.41 -76.52
C ASN A 703 44.83 -23.17 -75.59
N GLN A 704 44.95 -21.95 -76.15
CA GLN A 704 45.00 -20.71 -75.36
C GLN A 704 43.62 -20.24 -74.90
N LEU A 705 42.57 -20.50 -75.70
CA LEU A 705 41.21 -20.05 -75.43
C LEU A 705 40.66 -20.56 -74.08
N PRO A 706 40.78 -21.83 -73.68
CA PRO A 706 40.35 -22.32 -72.37
C PRO A 706 41.08 -21.64 -71.20
N ALA A 707 42.37 -21.32 -71.36
CA ALA A 707 43.15 -20.64 -70.32
C ALA A 707 42.59 -19.23 -70.06
N LYS A 708 42.31 -18.48 -71.14
CA LYS A 708 41.69 -17.15 -71.05
C LYS A 708 40.26 -17.19 -70.53
N GLN A 709 39.49 -18.21 -70.91
CA GLN A 709 38.14 -18.43 -70.36
C GLN A 709 38.16 -18.70 -68.84
N ARG A 710 39.15 -19.45 -68.33
CA ARG A 710 39.35 -19.64 -66.88
C ARG A 710 39.74 -18.33 -66.20
N GLU A 711 40.65 -17.55 -66.79
CA GLU A 711 41.06 -16.24 -66.28
C GLU A 711 39.86 -15.28 -66.15
N ARG A 712 38.98 -15.23 -67.18
CA ARG A 712 37.71 -14.49 -67.13
C ARG A 712 36.77 -15.00 -66.04
N ALA A 713 36.69 -16.32 -65.82
CA ALA A 713 35.83 -16.88 -64.79
C ALA A 713 36.30 -16.46 -63.38
N VAL A 714 37.62 -16.49 -63.13
CA VAL A 714 38.21 -16.03 -61.87
C VAL A 714 37.93 -14.53 -61.64
N LEU A 715 38.18 -13.67 -62.64
CA LEU A 715 37.89 -12.24 -62.50
C LEU A 715 36.40 -11.94 -62.29
N ARG A 716 35.50 -12.75 -62.86
CA ARG A 716 34.06 -12.62 -62.61
C ARG A 716 33.68 -13.00 -61.18
N GLU A 717 34.29 -14.05 -60.65
CA GLU A 717 34.08 -14.48 -59.26
C GLU A 717 34.63 -13.43 -58.28
N GLU A 718 35.84 -12.92 -58.51
CA GLU A 718 36.40 -11.83 -57.71
C GLU A 718 35.57 -10.54 -57.81
N GLY A 719 35.07 -10.21 -59.01
CA GLY A 719 34.17 -9.09 -59.23
C GLY A 719 32.82 -9.24 -58.50
N ALA A 720 32.26 -10.45 -58.47
CA ALA A 720 31.05 -10.74 -57.70
C ALA A 720 31.29 -10.59 -56.19
N TYR A 721 32.40 -11.15 -55.68
CA TYR A 721 32.81 -11.00 -54.28
C TYR A 721 32.98 -9.54 -53.88
N LEU A 722 33.62 -8.71 -54.71
CA LEU A 722 33.77 -7.27 -54.43
C LEU A 722 32.44 -6.52 -54.44
N LYS A 723 31.48 -6.91 -55.30
CA LYS A 723 30.13 -6.34 -55.30
C LYS A 723 29.39 -6.65 -54.00
N ASP A 724 29.47 -7.89 -53.53
CA ASP A 724 28.88 -8.29 -52.25
C ASP A 724 29.55 -7.56 -51.08
N ARG A 725 30.89 -7.43 -51.11
CA ARG A 725 31.64 -6.69 -50.09
C ARG A 725 31.30 -5.19 -50.07
N LEU A 726 31.09 -4.57 -51.24
CA LEU A 726 30.64 -3.18 -51.34
C LEU A 726 29.26 -3.00 -50.71
N ARG A 727 28.34 -3.93 -50.97
CA ARG A 727 27.01 -3.92 -50.37
C ARG A 727 27.08 -4.05 -48.85
N GLU A 728 27.88 -4.98 -48.33
CA GLU A 728 28.08 -5.16 -46.88
C GLU A 728 28.63 -3.88 -46.22
N LEU A 729 29.61 -3.23 -46.85
CA LEU A 729 30.19 -1.99 -46.34
C LEU A 729 29.21 -0.81 -46.39
N GLU A 730 28.35 -0.74 -47.42
CA GLU A 730 27.29 0.27 -47.52
C GLU A 730 26.21 0.07 -46.46
N GLU A 731 25.80 -1.18 -46.21
CA GLU A 731 24.86 -1.53 -45.13
C GLU A 731 25.45 -1.14 -43.75
N ARG A 732 26.70 -1.52 -43.47
CA ARG A 732 27.39 -1.10 -42.23
C ARG A 732 27.47 0.41 -42.08
N ARG A 733 27.75 1.14 -43.16
CA ARG A 733 27.77 2.61 -43.14
C ARG A 733 26.40 3.20 -42.79
N GLN A 734 25.32 2.64 -43.32
CA GLN A 734 23.96 3.08 -42.97
C GLN A 734 23.64 2.83 -41.50
N ASP A 735 24.04 1.68 -40.96
CA ASP A 735 23.83 1.36 -39.55
C ASP A 735 24.66 2.26 -38.62
N THR A 736 25.94 2.49 -38.92
CA THR A 736 26.78 3.43 -38.17
C THR A 736 26.19 4.85 -38.21
N ALA A 737 25.65 5.28 -39.35
CA ALA A 737 24.99 6.58 -39.48
C ALA A 737 23.71 6.68 -38.63
N ARG A 738 22.91 5.62 -38.53
CA ARG A 738 21.74 5.55 -37.64
C ARG A 738 22.16 5.63 -36.17
N SER A 739 23.13 4.81 -35.76
CA SER A 739 23.67 4.85 -34.39
C SER A 739 24.27 6.22 -34.04
N LEU A 740 24.87 6.92 -35.02
CA LEU A 740 25.40 8.25 -34.82
C LEU A 740 24.28 9.27 -34.58
N ALA A 741 23.21 9.22 -35.37
CA ALA A 741 22.04 10.07 -35.19
C ALA A 741 21.36 9.83 -33.83
N GLU A 742 21.24 8.57 -33.41
CA GLU A 742 20.71 8.20 -32.09
C GLU A 742 21.58 8.75 -30.95
N ALA A 743 22.90 8.57 -31.03
CA ALA A 743 23.82 9.09 -30.01
C ALA A 743 23.77 10.62 -29.93
N GLN A 744 23.64 11.32 -31.06
CA GLN A 744 23.46 12.77 -31.12
C GLN A 744 22.13 13.21 -30.49
N ALA A 745 21.04 12.48 -30.72
CA ALA A 745 19.75 12.75 -30.09
C ALA A 745 19.80 12.57 -28.57
N ILE A 746 20.44 11.50 -28.09
CA ILE A 746 20.64 11.26 -26.65
C ILE A 746 21.48 12.37 -26.03
N TRP A 747 22.59 12.75 -26.67
CA TRP A 747 23.45 13.82 -26.18
C TRP A 747 22.69 15.15 -26.07
N LYS A 748 21.91 15.52 -27.10
CA LYS A 748 21.08 16.72 -27.08
C LYS A 748 20.03 16.68 -25.98
N LEU A 749 19.33 15.55 -25.81
CA LEU A 749 18.36 15.36 -24.74
C LEU A 749 19.00 15.55 -23.35
N CYS A 750 20.20 15.00 -23.14
CA CYS A 750 20.91 15.19 -21.88
C CYS A 750 21.27 16.66 -21.66
N GLN A 751 21.71 17.38 -22.70
CA GLN A 751 21.99 18.82 -22.59
C GLN A 751 20.76 19.65 -22.28
N ASP A 752 19.62 19.36 -22.90
CA ASP A 752 18.36 20.06 -22.64
C ASP A 752 17.91 19.84 -21.19
N GLN A 753 17.98 18.60 -20.68
CA GLN A 753 17.67 18.29 -19.27
C GLN A 753 18.65 18.95 -18.29
N LEU A 754 19.94 19.01 -18.62
CA LEU A 754 20.93 19.74 -17.83
C LEU A 754 20.67 21.25 -17.81
N ALA A 755 20.13 21.82 -18.88
CA ALA A 755 19.75 23.23 -18.93
C ALA A 755 18.54 23.52 -18.03
N ASP A 756 17.55 22.62 -18.00
CA ASP A 756 16.36 22.73 -17.15
C ASP A 756 16.68 22.57 -15.65
N LEU A 757 17.66 21.71 -15.32
CA LEU A 757 18.10 21.49 -13.94
C LEU A 757 19.00 22.59 -13.39
N ARG A 758 19.63 23.39 -14.25
CA ARG A 758 20.39 24.55 -13.78
C ARG A 758 19.40 25.57 -13.24
N PRO A 759 19.51 25.98 -11.97
CA PRO A 759 18.63 26.99 -11.43
C PRO A 759 18.75 28.22 -12.31
N THR A 760 17.66 28.58 -13.01
CA THR A 760 17.55 29.90 -13.63
C THR A 760 17.91 30.89 -12.54
N PRO A 761 18.92 31.76 -12.72
CA PRO A 761 19.31 32.71 -11.70
C PRO A 761 18.03 33.47 -11.36
N SER A 762 17.49 33.17 -10.18
CA SER A 762 16.29 33.81 -9.68
C SER A 762 16.58 35.29 -9.83
N THR A 763 15.81 35.98 -10.66
CA THR A 763 15.68 37.43 -10.59
C THR A 763 15.50 37.70 -9.12
N ALA A 764 16.54 38.24 -8.49
CA ALA A 764 16.55 38.51 -7.08
C ALA A 764 15.39 39.45 -6.85
N GLU A 765 14.29 38.89 -6.35
CA GLU A 765 13.18 39.66 -5.85
C GLU A 765 13.80 40.53 -4.74
N PRO A 766 13.84 41.86 -4.92
CA PRO A 766 14.55 42.73 -3.99
C PRO A 766 13.97 42.45 -2.61
N ALA A 767 14.85 42.07 -1.69
CA ALA A 767 14.51 41.81 -0.29
C ALA A 767 13.60 42.95 0.17
N ALA A 768 12.33 42.64 0.43
CA ALA A 768 11.41 43.57 1.04
C ALA A 768 12.06 44.03 2.34
N GLU A 769 12.40 45.32 2.39
CA GLU A 769 12.91 45.97 3.58
C GLU A 769 11.98 45.62 4.76
N PRO A 770 12.52 45.24 5.92
CA PRO A 770 11.70 45.04 7.10
C PRO A 770 11.09 46.41 7.46
N GLY A 771 9.79 46.55 7.18
CA GLY A 771 9.00 47.70 7.56
C GLY A 771 9.13 47.95 9.05
N SER A 772 9.72 49.10 9.38
CA SER A 772 9.67 49.67 10.72
C SER A 772 8.27 50.23 10.97
N ASP A 773 7.39 49.42 11.53
CA ASP A 773 6.27 49.92 12.33
C ASP A 773 6.70 49.70 13.79
N GLY A 774 6.97 50.72 14.61
CA GLY A 774 6.29 52.01 14.70
C GLY A 774 5.27 51.91 15.83
N ASP A 775 5.67 52.36 17.01
CA ASP A 775 4.85 52.53 18.20
C ASP A 775 3.47 53.14 17.89
N ALA A 776 2.38 52.53 18.39
CA ALA A 776 1.23 53.23 18.98
C ALA A 776 0.13 52.26 19.48
N ALA A 777 -0.25 52.47 20.75
CA ALA A 777 -1.46 52.04 21.48
C ALA A 777 -1.54 50.60 22.02
#